data_AF-A0A820UDZ8-F1
#
_entry.id   AF-A0A820UDZ8-F1
#
_cell.length_a   1.000
_cell.length_b   1.000
_cell.length_c   1.000
_cell.angle_alpha   90.00
_cell.angle_beta   90.00
_cell.angle_gamma   90.00
#
_symmetry.space_group_name_H-M   'P 1'
#
loop_
_entity.id
_entity.type
_entity.pdbx_description
1 polymer ?
#
loop_
_entity_poly.entity_id
_entity_poly.type
_entity_poly.pdbx_seq_one_letter_code
_entity_poly.pdbx_strand_id
1 'polypeptide(L)'
;MGGVHDEQVRILILNENEDNNEKLFRLKTGWTLQIVLSAGLSSRKIRIFTNACLNENDQFQRNNYQELKWIYPSNTKYDDSNRYVSILCCQSGSFHYYFTIDGTTSKDNLNGQGYFQVESYLLWPDGSGEVLEQDCITCQSVLSKSLGPLSEWISRLEVTHHSGYNMIHFTPVQILNCISNSSYSISDHHKLNPLFQGTYEELKLLIDNMAKQWRILSITDLVYNHAANDCELLKQHPEAAYNLINSPHLKPAVLLDSILMQFNCDANEGKLLSKEFSRKLTLLNDCPDKSSYDNDNLIEINHGQYQRMKSFIDLDLAEKIYFYKREYLSTKQEWINEACNQLRNRLNYLNTIVCQKLNENLTRAIDNCIASCRYHFFSYDGPKYKILSLPSTPFVGNYFYYPNEEFKHPDEINHLIENDLHYQSFVMAHNGWIINDDPLRNFADEGQESYLRRDILQWSDLIKLRFGTKYEDCPSLYNYMKEYTRLIATTFHGCRLDNCHSTPLWFAQEMMDYAREINPNFYINAELSTGNIKSDVRFINRIGINSILKESHRAFDPYELGQMISLVSESDPIGSFNKSRICKLLQTKPYAWFYDQTHDNPCQIERRSVEDSITRSACVAMANCSTGSNRGYDELIPHHIDVVHETRFYSKWGYQNKQINEKTAIISIKKSLNKLHMDLFQQGFTQLMVDQLSTSALLINRHNPETHKSVLLISHTSFFQPSGKWEYINSLSIEGVIDDIILEASINHPQEREPVRNFQRSKEYINGLEQTKIYFRENVLIEQSRCIRLKSPNSPDYIGFRTIEFTNEFRPGSIIALQISVLPQIRQSIINIKQMIKQFSNSTSQFNKIVKNLTLIDLERVLYRTSAEEQSDGKSFDVYIIPDYGKLNYCGLQAIITILDQIRLFNQLKHPLVLNLKQGNWLMNYISNRLKIYSNTKQLGEWYDNVFRYINSLSRLMIPIYFDLIIRNSYELLLEHGSSLMSSFIRQSSIFIRSLAQTSIQLISIVPNSRLPLLSPNLCEPRPFEEKNEQTFEIIQQIPSLATGFPYFASDIWRNSSRNTFTSLRGLLLLTGRYEEARYLILSYGGCLRHGLIPNLLADGKISRYNSRDSVWWWLYSVSNYTNIVPDGYKILSDKVSRLYPTHDSPIQPVGSHDQFLYDVIHEVLRCHLQLLSFRERGAGHSLDSNMNDEGFNNQIGVDSKTGFVFGGNRWNCGTWMDKMGSSEKASN
;
A
#
# COMPACT_ATOMS: atom_id res chain seq x y z
N MET A 1 -17.67 19.21 14.22
CA MET A 1 -17.72 18.28 15.37
C MET A 1 -16.34 18.31 15.98
N GLY A 2 -16.22 18.36 17.30
CA GLY A 2 -14.94 18.29 18.00
C GLY A 2 -15.18 17.81 19.42
N GLY A 3 -14.21 17.11 20.02
CA GLY A 3 -14.28 16.72 21.43
C GLY A 3 -14.62 15.26 21.74
N VAL A 4 -14.21 14.30 20.90
CA VAL A 4 -13.71 12.98 21.33
C VAL A 4 -12.60 12.62 20.34
N HIS A 5 -11.49 12.02 20.79
CA HIS A 5 -10.51 11.44 19.86
C HIS A 5 -11.18 10.25 19.16
N ASP A 6 -11.56 10.43 17.89
CA ASP A 6 -12.27 9.41 17.10
C ASP A 6 -11.33 8.24 16.79
N GLU A 7 -11.36 7.21 17.64
CA GLU A 7 -10.49 6.03 17.57
C GLU A 7 -10.53 5.38 16.18
N GLN A 8 -9.35 5.30 15.55
CA GLN A 8 -9.17 4.71 14.23
C GLN A 8 -8.68 3.27 14.39
N VAL A 9 -9.45 2.31 13.86
CA VAL A 9 -9.13 0.89 13.94
C VAL A 9 -8.71 0.37 12.57
N ARG A 10 -7.58 -0.35 12.53
CA ARG A 10 -7.08 -1.03 11.33
C ARG A 10 -7.00 -2.53 11.58
N ILE A 11 -7.64 -3.32 10.71
CA ILE A 11 -7.74 -4.77 10.84
C ILE A 11 -6.72 -5.45 9.93
N LEU A 12 -5.73 -6.11 10.52
CA LEU A 12 -4.81 -7.03 9.84
C LEU A 12 -5.36 -8.46 9.94
N ILE A 13 -5.46 -9.17 8.82
CA ILE A 13 -5.99 -10.54 8.75
C ILE A 13 -4.83 -11.50 8.52
N LEU A 14 -4.56 -12.39 9.48
CA LEU A 14 -3.46 -13.37 9.40
C LEU A 14 -3.83 -14.59 8.54
N ASN A 15 -2.92 -15.00 7.67
CA ASN A 15 -3.02 -16.17 6.80
C ASN A 15 -1.84 -17.12 7.03
N GLU A 16 -2.08 -18.43 6.96
CA GLU A 16 -1.02 -19.42 7.15
C GLU A 16 0.14 -19.26 6.15
N ASN A 17 1.37 -19.28 6.65
CA ASN A 17 2.63 -19.10 5.91
C ASN A 17 2.78 -17.74 5.21
N GLU A 18 2.16 -16.67 5.72
CA GLU A 18 2.34 -15.33 5.17
C GLU A 18 3.66 -14.69 5.59
N ASP A 19 4.40 -14.13 4.62
CA ASP A 19 5.49 -13.20 4.87
C ASP A 19 5.10 -11.81 4.34
N ASN A 20 5.00 -10.86 5.27
CA ASN A 20 4.65 -9.47 5.03
C ASN A 20 5.85 -8.52 5.25
N ASN A 21 7.09 -9.01 5.30
CA ASN A 21 8.30 -8.20 5.51
C ASN A 21 8.55 -7.19 4.38
N GLU A 22 8.15 -7.52 3.15
CA GLU A 22 8.25 -6.67 1.95
C GLU A 22 6.98 -5.83 1.71
N LYS A 23 6.04 -5.80 2.65
CA LYS A 23 4.85 -4.93 2.59
C LYS A 23 5.00 -3.80 3.59
N LEU A 24 4.68 -2.59 3.15
CA LEU A 24 4.69 -1.40 4.00
C LEU A 24 3.29 -1.19 4.56
N PHE A 25 3.17 -1.21 5.89
CA PHE A 25 1.95 -0.85 6.59
C PHE A 25 2.24 0.33 7.52
N ARG A 26 1.51 1.44 7.36
CA ARG A 26 1.65 2.65 8.19
C ARG A 26 0.40 2.93 9.01
N LEU A 27 0.63 3.39 10.23
CA LEU A 27 -0.36 3.70 11.25
C LEU A 27 0.06 5.03 11.91
N LYS A 28 -0.90 5.86 12.30
CA LYS A 28 -0.60 7.06 13.09
C LYS A 28 -0.57 6.75 14.59
N THR A 29 0.18 7.53 15.35
CA THR A 29 0.13 7.50 16.82
C THR A 29 -1.32 7.73 17.29
N GLY A 30 -1.78 6.95 18.28
CA GLY A 30 -3.17 6.93 18.75
C GLY A 30 -4.15 6.08 17.92
N TRP A 31 -3.71 5.40 16.86
CA TRP A 31 -4.54 4.41 16.16
C TRP A 31 -4.45 3.03 16.83
N THR A 32 -5.47 2.19 16.62
CA THR A 32 -5.54 0.83 17.16
C THR A 32 -5.39 -0.19 16.02
N LEU A 33 -4.36 -1.04 16.08
CA LEU A 33 -4.18 -2.20 15.21
C LEU A 33 -4.86 -3.42 15.83
N GLN A 34 -5.92 -3.92 15.18
CA GLN A 34 -6.53 -5.19 15.52
C GLN A 34 -6.01 -6.28 14.57
N ILE A 35 -5.56 -7.39 15.14
CA ILE A 35 -5.10 -8.55 14.37
C ILE A 35 -6.13 -9.68 14.55
N VAL A 36 -6.67 -10.16 13.43
CA VAL A 36 -7.71 -11.20 13.37
C VAL A 36 -7.22 -12.40 12.56
N LEU A 37 -7.86 -13.55 12.74
CA LEU A 37 -7.54 -14.78 12.03
C LEU A 37 -8.36 -14.91 10.73
N SER A 38 -7.71 -15.40 9.66
CA SER A 38 -8.42 -15.97 8.52
C SER A 38 -9.14 -17.27 8.90
N ALA A 39 -10.15 -17.66 8.11
CA ALA A 39 -10.96 -18.85 8.36
C ALA A 39 -10.15 -20.16 8.50
N GLY A 40 -9.00 -20.28 7.82
CA GLY A 40 -8.11 -21.44 7.93
C GLY A 40 -7.31 -21.52 9.24
N LEU A 41 -7.18 -20.41 9.96
CA LEU A 41 -6.51 -20.31 11.26
C LEU A 41 -7.48 -20.28 12.45
N SER A 42 -8.75 -19.89 12.25
CA SER A 42 -9.73 -19.70 13.35
C SER A 42 -9.95 -20.94 14.23
N SER A 43 -9.83 -22.15 13.67
CA SER A 43 -9.95 -23.42 14.41
C SER A 43 -8.68 -23.87 15.13
N ARG A 44 -7.55 -23.17 14.94
CA ARG A 44 -6.23 -23.54 15.48
C ARG A 44 -5.83 -22.69 16.69
N LYS A 45 -4.89 -23.21 17.50
CA LYS A 45 -4.40 -22.55 18.72
C LYS A 45 -3.27 -21.55 18.39
N ILE A 46 -3.65 -20.40 17.86
CA ILE A 46 -2.71 -19.35 17.45
C ILE A 46 -2.19 -18.54 18.65
N ARG A 47 -0.88 -18.32 18.69
CA ARG A 47 -0.20 -17.35 19.58
C ARG A 47 0.47 -16.28 18.72
N ILE A 48 0.34 -15.01 19.11
CA ILE A 48 0.82 -13.86 18.33
C ILE A 48 1.78 -13.07 19.22
N PHE A 49 2.95 -12.74 18.67
CA PHE A 49 4.01 -12.04 19.36
C PHE A 49 4.39 -10.76 18.61
N THR A 50 4.74 -9.70 19.34
CA THR A 50 5.25 -8.44 18.76
C THR A 50 6.33 -7.82 19.62
N ASN A 51 7.24 -7.06 19.00
CA ASN A 51 8.20 -6.20 19.71
C ASN A 51 7.72 -4.74 19.87
N ALA A 52 6.45 -4.47 19.55
CA ALA A 52 5.84 -3.17 19.79
C ALA A 52 5.69 -2.89 21.30
N CYS A 53 5.95 -1.64 21.68
CA CYS A 53 5.59 -1.11 22.98
C CYS A 53 4.06 -1.17 23.16
N LEU A 54 3.59 -1.69 24.30
CA LEU A 54 2.17 -1.83 24.59
C LEU A 54 1.65 -0.71 25.49
N ASN A 55 2.56 -0.02 26.19
CA ASN A 55 2.30 1.15 27.02
C ASN A 55 3.24 2.30 26.65
N GLU A 56 2.81 3.55 26.89
CA GLU A 56 3.59 4.78 26.60
C GLU A 56 4.95 4.85 27.34
N ASN A 57 5.10 4.13 28.45
CA ASN A 57 6.32 4.10 29.26
C ASN A 57 7.26 2.92 28.94
N ASP A 58 6.88 2.04 27.99
CA ASP A 58 7.72 0.91 27.62
C ASP A 58 8.94 1.39 26.80
N GLN A 59 10.14 0.88 27.09
CA GLN A 59 11.31 1.12 26.24
C GLN A 59 11.37 0.07 25.12
N PHE A 60 11.46 0.54 23.87
CA PHE A 60 11.58 -0.34 22.71
C PHE A 60 12.90 -1.13 22.73
N GLN A 61 12.81 -2.44 22.51
CA GLN A 61 13.97 -3.31 22.33
C GLN A 61 13.69 -4.28 21.18
N ARG A 62 14.40 -4.13 20.05
CA ARG A 62 14.10 -4.82 18.78
C ARG A 62 13.98 -6.34 18.88
N ASN A 63 14.75 -6.97 19.76
CA ASN A 63 14.78 -8.43 19.93
C ASN A 63 13.89 -8.96 21.06
N ASN A 64 13.24 -8.08 21.84
CA ASN A 64 12.31 -8.45 22.90
C ASN A 64 10.89 -8.57 22.31
N TYR A 65 10.21 -9.70 22.52
CA TYR A 65 8.88 -9.95 21.98
C TYR A 65 7.90 -10.32 23.10
N GLN A 66 6.73 -9.67 23.10
CA GLN A 66 5.64 -9.90 24.04
C GLN A 66 4.50 -10.66 23.37
N GLU A 67 3.88 -11.60 24.09
CA GLU A 67 2.69 -12.32 23.61
C GLU A 67 1.41 -11.48 23.79
N LEU A 68 0.63 -11.36 22.73
CA LEU A 68 -0.63 -10.61 22.74
C LEU A 68 -1.79 -11.47 23.26
N LYS A 69 -2.66 -10.86 24.07
CA LYS A 69 -3.81 -11.53 24.69
C LYS A 69 -5.05 -11.45 23.79
N TRP A 70 -5.71 -12.58 23.58
CA TRP A 70 -6.98 -12.66 22.86
C TRP A 70 -8.11 -11.96 23.61
N ILE A 71 -8.82 -11.08 22.89
CA ILE A 71 -10.04 -10.41 23.31
C ILE A 71 -11.21 -11.13 22.63
N TYR A 72 -12.27 -11.43 23.41
CA TYR A 72 -13.46 -12.16 22.95
C TYR A 72 -14.68 -11.25 23.09
N PRO A 73 -15.15 -10.59 22.01
CA PRO A 73 -16.25 -9.62 22.09
C PRO A 73 -17.65 -10.24 22.19
N SER A 74 -17.79 -11.53 21.86
CA SER A 74 -19.03 -12.27 22.05
C SER A 74 -19.22 -12.57 23.53
N ASN A 75 -20.38 -12.22 24.09
CA ASN A 75 -20.71 -12.52 25.49
C ASN A 75 -21.24 -13.96 25.67
N THR A 76 -21.08 -14.83 24.67
CA THR A 76 -21.60 -16.20 24.67
C THR A 76 -20.48 -17.22 24.81
N LYS A 77 -20.76 -18.34 25.49
CA LYS A 77 -19.79 -19.43 25.71
C LYS A 77 -19.41 -20.20 24.44
N TYR A 78 -20.16 -20.04 23.35
CA TYR A 78 -20.14 -20.95 22.20
C TYR A 78 -19.69 -20.29 20.88
N ASP A 79 -19.26 -19.03 20.92
CA ASP A 79 -18.87 -18.26 19.75
C ASP A 79 -17.66 -17.39 20.08
N ASP A 80 -16.51 -17.77 19.52
CA ASP A 80 -15.25 -17.04 19.60
C ASP A 80 -14.77 -16.54 18.22
N SER A 81 -15.66 -16.58 17.23
CA SER A 81 -15.34 -16.37 15.82
C SER A 81 -14.91 -14.95 15.46
N ASN A 82 -15.18 -13.97 16.34
CA ASN A 82 -14.72 -12.59 16.24
C ASN A 82 -13.62 -12.23 17.26
N ARG A 83 -12.90 -13.22 17.80
CA ARG A 83 -11.73 -12.95 18.67
C ARG A 83 -10.63 -12.22 17.90
N TYR A 84 -10.00 -11.26 18.57
CA TYR A 84 -8.88 -10.48 18.02
C TYR A 84 -7.82 -10.22 19.08
N VAL A 85 -6.61 -9.85 18.67
CA VAL A 85 -5.65 -9.18 19.55
C VAL A 85 -5.51 -7.72 19.13
N SER A 86 -5.13 -6.84 20.06
CA SER A 86 -5.13 -5.39 19.84
C SER A 86 -3.80 -4.77 20.27
N ILE A 87 -3.31 -3.83 19.48
CA ILE A 87 -2.11 -3.02 19.77
C ILE A 87 -2.51 -1.55 19.64
N LEU A 88 -2.32 -0.76 20.69
CA LEU A 88 -2.45 0.69 20.63
C LEU A 88 -1.12 1.28 20.14
N CYS A 89 -1.16 2.11 19.10
CA CYS A 89 0.02 2.74 18.53
C CYS A 89 0.48 3.91 19.42
N CYS A 90 1.16 3.61 20.52
CA CYS A 90 1.56 4.60 21.53
C CYS A 90 2.92 5.27 21.24
N GLN A 91 3.86 4.57 20.60
CA GLN A 91 5.20 5.09 20.29
C GLN A 91 5.47 5.02 18.78
N SER A 92 6.17 6.02 18.24
CA SER A 92 6.62 6.01 16.84
C SER A 92 7.81 5.05 16.62
N GLY A 93 7.91 4.47 15.42
CA GLY A 93 8.97 3.51 15.10
C GLY A 93 8.54 2.44 14.11
N SER A 94 9.32 1.36 14.01
CA SER A 94 8.96 0.20 13.20
C SER A 94 9.06 -1.11 13.96
N PHE A 95 7.91 -1.76 14.05
CA PHE A 95 7.66 -2.92 14.88
C PHE A 95 7.41 -4.16 14.02
N HIS A 96 7.78 -5.31 14.56
CA HIS A 96 7.65 -6.62 13.96
C HIS A 96 6.62 -7.45 14.72
N TYR A 97 5.89 -8.31 14.00
CA TYR A 97 5.05 -9.35 14.58
C TYR A 97 5.34 -10.70 13.93
N TYR A 98 5.09 -11.77 14.68
CA TYR A 98 5.04 -13.13 14.16
C TYR A 98 3.99 -13.95 14.91
N PHE A 99 3.60 -15.10 14.37
CA PHE A 99 2.68 -16.01 15.04
C PHE A 99 3.06 -17.49 14.84
N THR A 100 2.60 -18.33 15.75
CA THR A 100 2.80 -19.79 15.77
C THR A 100 1.47 -20.53 15.84
N ILE A 101 1.34 -21.65 15.14
CA ILE A 101 0.13 -22.48 15.05
C ILE A 101 0.19 -23.69 16.01
N ASP A 102 1.39 -24.19 16.29
CA ASP A 102 1.66 -25.35 17.15
C ASP A 102 1.55 -25.03 18.66
N GLY A 103 1.40 -23.75 19.01
CA GLY A 103 1.34 -23.26 20.38
C GLY A 103 2.70 -23.08 21.06
N THR A 104 3.81 -23.22 20.33
CA THR A 104 5.16 -22.93 20.85
C THR A 104 5.38 -21.43 21.09
N THR A 105 6.48 -21.08 21.75
CA THR A 105 7.00 -19.70 21.86
C THR A 105 8.25 -19.49 21.00
N SER A 106 8.69 -20.51 20.25
CA SER A 106 9.95 -20.38 19.50
C SER A 106 9.71 -19.58 18.23
N LYS A 107 10.51 -18.55 18.03
CA LYS A 107 10.54 -17.78 16.77
C LYS A 107 10.98 -18.65 15.58
N ASP A 108 11.75 -19.72 15.83
CA ASP A 108 12.22 -20.64 14.79
C ASP A 108 11.07 -21.46 14.16
N ASN A 109 9.94 -21.58 14.87
CA ASN A 109 8.73 -22.28 14.42
C ASN A 109 7.62 -21.32 13.92
N LEU A 110 7.96 -20.10 13.49
CA LEU A 110 6.97 -19.14 13.01
C LEU A 110 6.19 -19.67 11.80
N ASN A 111 4.89 -19.39 11.76
CA ASN A 111 4.00 -19.72 10.65
C ASN A 111 3.49 -18.49 9.89
N GLY A 112 4.08 -17.32 10.18
CA GLY A 112 3.88 -16.08 9.46
C GLY A 112 4.38 -14.87 10.24
N GLN A 113 4.71 -13.79 9.54
CA GLN A 113 5.36 -12.61 10.12
C GLN A 113 5.20 -11.34 9.26
N GLY A 114 5.53 -10.17 9.84
CA GLY A 114 5.64 -8.92 9.09
C GLY A 114 5.98 -7.71 9.95
N TYR A 115 6.06 -6.56 9.30
CA TYR A 115 6.30 -5.26 9.96
C TYR A 115 5.07 -4.35 9.90
N PHE A 116 4.97 -3.44 10.85
CA PHE A 116 4.17 -2.23 10.74
C PHE A 116 4.95 -1.03 11.30
N GLN A 117 4.70 0.15 10.75
CA GLN A 117 5.29 1.41 11.19
C GLN A 117 4.24 2.26 11.89
N VAL A 118 4.64 2.88 13.00
CA VAL A 118 3.89 3.98 13.62
C VAL A 118 4.62 5.28 13.28
N GLU A 119 3.92 6.18 12.62
CA GLU A 119 4.47 7.44 12.11
C GLU A 119 5.03 8.33 13.24
N SER A 120 6.27 8.80 13.07
CA SER A 120 6.87 9.84 13.92
C SER A 120 6.26 11.19 13.58
N TYR A 121 6.01 11.99 14.62
CA TYR A 121 5.46 13.33 14.51
C TYR A 121 6.49 14.35 15.01
N LEU A 122 6.65 15.45 14.27
CA LEU A 122 7.58 16.52 14.63
C LEU A 122 6.86 17.53 15.51
N LEU A 123 7.35 17.74 16.73
CA LEU A 123 6.78 18.74 17.66
C LEU A 123 7.49 20.08 17.52
N TRP A 124 6.73 21.18 17.65
CA TRP A 124 7.32 22.50 17.82
C TRP A 124 7.92 22.64 19.24
N PRO A 125 9.20 23.01 19.39
CA PRO A 125 9.86 23.13 20.70
C PRO A 125 9.54 24.46 21.42
N ASP A 126 8.41 25.09 21.06
CA ASP A 126 7.87 26.31 21.68
C ASP A 126 6.94 26.03 22.88
N GLY A 127 6.65 24.75 23.16
CA GLY A 127 5.79 24.33 24.27
C GLY A 127 4.29 24.38 23.95
N SER A 128 3.89 24.71 22.72
CA SER A 128 2.48 24.70 22.28
C SER A 128 1.86 23.30 22.23
N GLY A 129 2.69 22.26 22.06
CA GLY A 129 2.23 20.91 21.75
C GLY A 129 1.73 20.74 20.31
N GLU A 130 1.86 21.77 19.46
CA GLU A 130 1.51 21.67 18.04
C GLU A 130 2.50 20.77 17.28
N VAL A 131 1.96 20.02 16.32
CA VAL A 131 2.68 19.07 15.46
C VAL A 131 2.88 19.68 14.07
N LEU A 132 4.11 19.61 13.55
CA LEU A 132 4.37 19.69 12.12
C LEU A 132 4.09 18.32 11.50
N GLU A 133 2.93 18.19 10.85
CA GLU A 133 2.57 17.01 10.07
C GLU A 133 3.55 16.83 8.90
N GLN A 134 3.89 15.57 8.58
CA GLN A 134 4.97 15.26 7.66
C GLN A 134 4.76 15.86 6.25
N ASP A 135 3.54 15.85 5.76
CA ASP A 135 3.19 16.40 4.44
C ASP A 135 3.15 17.93 4.40
N CYS A 136 3.31 18.62 5.54
CA CYS A 136 3.51 20.07 5.57
C CYS A 136 4.99 20.48 5.46
N ILE A 137 5.94 19.55 5.53
CA ILE A 137 7.37 19.89 5.54
C ILE A 137 7.75 20.58 4.23
N THR A 138 8.24 21.82 4.35
CA THR A 138 8.86 22.60 3.27
C THR A 138 10.32 22.80 3.63
N CYS A 139 11.21 22.03 3.01
CA CYS A 139 12.63 21.99 3.37
C CYS A 139 13.53 22.78 2.41
N GLN A 140 14.48 23.56 2.94
CA GLN A 140 15.60 24.09 2.15
C GLN A 140 16.92 23.42 2.54
N SER A 141 17.58 22.78 1.56
CA SER A 141 18.93 22.25 1.71
C SER A 141 19.96 23.40 1.64
N VAL A 142 20.95 23.40 2.53
CA VAL A 142 22.06 24.37 2.58
C VAL A 142 23.41 23.65 2.64
N LEU A 143 24.40 24.15 1.89
CA LEU A 143 25.79 23.72 2.09
C LEU A 143 26.34 24.40 3.35
N SER A 144 26.57 23.63 4.41
CA SER A 144 26.99 24.16 5.72
C SER A 144 28.29 24.98 5.63
N LYS A 145 29.27 24.52 4.84
CA LYS A 145 30.53 25.26 4.59
C LYS A 145 30.32 26.65 3.99
N SER A 146 29.25 26.86 3.22
CA SER A 146 28.92 28.15 2.59
C SER A 146 28.19 29.13 3.52
N LEU A 147 27.99 28.79 4.80
CA LEU A 147 27.43 29.71 5.81
C LEU A 147 28.52 30.52 6.56
N GLY A 148 29.77 30.06 6.59
CA GLY A 148 30.86 30.72 7.32
C GLY A 148 30.71 30.61 8.85
N PRO A 149 31.21 31.57 9.65
CA PRO A 149 31.14 31.54 11.12
C PRO A 149 29.70 31.48 11.67
N LEU A 150 29.45 30.75 12.77
CA LEU A 150 28.13 30.58 13.40
C LEU A 150 27.45 31.93 13.70
N SER A 151 28.22 32.95 14.07
CA SER A 151 27.74 34.32 14.31
C SER A 151 27.07 34.97 13.11
N GLU A 152 27.34 34.48 11.89
CA GLU A 152 26.73 34.97 10.66
C GLU A 152 25.59 34.08 10.12
N TRP A 153 25.44 32.84 10.62
CA TRP A 153 24.49 31.86 10.10
C TRP A 153 23.07 32.40 10.08
N ILE A 154 22.62 33.01 11.18
CA ILE A 154 21.29 33.65 11.27
C ILE A 154 21.08 34.61 10.08
N SER A 155 22.03 35.50 9.78
CA SER A 155 21.91 36.45 8.66
C SER A 155 21.93 35.80 7.27
N ARG A 156 22.42 34.57 7.13
CA ARG A 156 22.45 33.81 5.85
C ARG A 156 21.30 32.79 5.73
N LEU A 157 20.68 32.43 6.84
CA LEU A 157 19.52 31.52 6.95
C LEU A 157 18.18 32.27 7.08
N GLU A 158 18.18 33.57 7.41
CA GLU A 158 16.95 34.39 7.52
C GLU A 158 16.11 34.37 6.23
N VAL A 159 16.78 34.28 5.09
CA VAL A 159 16.17 34.03 3.77
C VAL A 159 15.31 32.77 3.72
N THR A 160 15.68 31.68 4.40
CA THR A 160 14.89 30.44 4.44
C THR A 160 13.57 30.69 5.17
N HIS A 161 13.61 31.47 6.26
CA HIS A 161 12.42 31.94 6.96
C HIS A 161 11.56 32.88 6.10
N HIS A 162 12.16 33.86 5.41
CA HIS A 162 11.41 34.78 4.55
C HIS A 162 10.85 34.12 3.28
N SER A 163 11.47 33.06 2.76
CA SER A 163 10.93 32.16 1.73
C SER A 163 9.85 31.18 2.24
N GLY A 164 9.50 31.22 3.53
CA GLY A 164 8.40 30.43 4.10
C GLY A 164 8.67 28.93 4.22
N TYR A 165 9.93 28.50 4.23
CA TYR A 165 10.28 27.12 4.58
C TYR A 165 10.14 26.90 6.09
N ASN A 166 9.78 25.67 6.49
CA ASN A 166 9.64 25.26 7.89
C ASN A 166 10.67 24.22 8.34
N MET A 167 11.60 23.84 7.44
CA MET A 167 12.74 22.99 7.76
C MET A 167 14.01 23.39 7.00
N ILE A 168 15.17 23.25 7.65
CA ILE A 168 16.48 23.31 7.00
C ILE A 168 17.11 21.92 7.00
N HIS A 169 17.71 21.54 5.86
CA HIS A 169 18.60 20.40 5.74
C HIS A 169 20.04 20.88 5.58
N PHE A 170 20.88 20.59 6.56
CA PHE A 170 22.30 20.91 6.55
C PHE A 170 23.12 19.74 5.98
N THR A 171 23.95 19.98 4.96
CA THR A 171 25.04 19.03 4.65
C THR A 171 25.98 18.91 5.87
N PRO A 172 26.86 17.90 5.94
CA PRO A 172 27.64 17.62 7.15
C PRO A 172 28.33 18.87 7.74
N VAL A 173 28.18 19.05 9.05
CA VAL A 173 28.71 20.18 9.83
C VAL A 173 30.10 19.87 10.45
N GLN A 174 30.59 18.68 10.19
CA GLN A 174 31.82 18.11 10.76
C GLN A 174 33.09 18.69 10.11
N ILE A 175 34.26 18.37 10.65
CA ILE A 175 35.54 18.75 10.04
C ILE A 175 35.66 18.08 8.67
N LEU A 176 35.89 18.88 7.63
CA LEU A 176 36.08 18.41 6.26
C LEU A 176 37.57 18.32 5.91
N ASN A 177 37.89 17.44 4.95
CA ASN A 177 39.23 17.30 4.38
C ASN A 177 39.73 18.63 3.82
N CYS A 178 40.93 19.07 4.21
CA CYS A 178 41.44 20.38 3.84
C CYS A 178 41.90 20.50 2.38
N ILE A 179 42.10 19.37 1.68
CA ILE A 179 42.55 19.32 0.29
C ILE A 179 41.36 19.28 -0.67
N SER A 180 40.42 18.33 -0.48
CA SER A 180 39.23 18.25 -1.33
C SER A 180 38.18 19.29 -0.96
N ASN A 181 38.06 19.65 0.32
CA ASN A 181 37.01 20.53 0.86
C ASN A 181 35.59 20.08 0.48
N SER A 182 35.41 18.78 0.16
CA SER A 182 34.12 18.17 -0.14
C SER A 182 33.24 18.14 1.11
N SER A 183 31.97 18.57 0.97
CA SER A 183 30.99 18.55 2.06
C SER A 183 30.76 17.16 2.68
N TYR A 184 31.13 16.09 1.98
CA TYR A 184 30.98 14.70 2.43
C TYR A 184 32.31 14.02 2.83
N SER A 185 33.46 14.68 2.62
CA SER A 185 34.78 14.17 3.01
C SER A 185 35.10 14.56 4.44
N ILE A 186 34.60 13.78 5.40
CA ILE A 186 34.69 14.08 6.84
C ILE A 186 35.98 13.51 7.44
N SER A 187 36.84 14.40 7.96
CA SER A 187 38.11 14.07 8.64
C SER A 187 37.96 13.83 10.14
N ASP A 188 36.91 14.36 10.77
CA ASP A 188 36.56 14.06 12.15
C ASP A 188 35.05 14.23 12.36
N HIS A 189 34.35 13.11 12.59
CA HIS A 189 32.90 13.08 12.73
C HIS A 189 32.42 13.65 14.08
N HIS A 190 33.31 13.73 15.08
CA HIS A 190 32.97 14.14 16.44
C HIS A 190 33.23 15.62 16.71
N LYS A 191 33.87 16.34 15.78
CA LYS A 191 34.19 17.76 15.92
C LYS A 191 33.46 18.61 14.89
N LEU A 192 33.04 19.80 15.31
CA LEU A 192 32.46 20.81 14.43
C LEU A 192 33.53 21.41 13.53
N ASN A 193 33.19 21.78 12.29
CA ASN A 193 34.13 22.41 11.36
C ASN A 193 34.73 23.71 11.93
N PRO A 194 36.08 23.87 12.00
CA PRO A 194 36.72 25.09 12.50
C PRO A 194 36.33 26.37 11.75
N LEU A 195 35.89 26.26 10.49
CA LEU A 195 35.33 27.36 9.69
C LEU A 195 34.17 28.07 10.38
N PHE A 196 33.41 27.36 11.20
CA PHE A 196 32.24 27.87 11.90
C PHE A 196 32.58 28.64 13.18
N GLN A 197 33.83 28.55 13.68
CA GLN A 197 34.34 29.31 14.83
C GLN A 197 33.43 29.21 16.09
N GLY A 198 33.00 27.99 16.43
CA GLY A 198 32.13 27.74 17.59
C GLY A 198 32.05 26.26 17.97
N THR A 199 31.08 25.94 18.82
CA THR A 199 30.90 24.65 19.49
C THR A 199 29.57 23.97 19.12
N TYR A 200 29.42 22.67 19.45
CA TYR A 200 28.15 21.95 19.24
C TYR A 200 27.05 22.50 20.16
N GLU A 201 27.39 23.00 21.34
CA GLU A 201 26.48 23.66 22.28
C GLU A 201 25.92 24.96 21.69
N GLU A 202 26.76 25.79 21.07
CA GLU A 202 26.34 27.00 20.37
C GLU A 202 25.51 26.69 19.12
N LEU A 203 25.88 25.66 18.35
CA LEU A 203 25.09 25.18 17.22
C LEU A 203 23.71 24.68 17.68
N LYS A 204 23.64 23.90 18.76
CA LYS A 204 22.37 23.43 19.34
C LYS A 204 21.50 24.60 19.80
N LEU A 205 22.08 25.58 20.48
CA LEU A 205 21.38 26.79 20.89
C LEU A 205 20.84 27.57 19.67
N LEU A 206 21.60 27.66 18.58
CA LEU A 206 21.16 28.28 17.33
C LEU A 206 19.98 27.51 16.69
N ILE A 207 20.06 26.18 16.60
CA ILE A 207 18.99 25.30 16.09
C ILE A 207 17.73 25.44 16.94
N ASP A 208 17.85 25.40 18.27
CA ASP A 208 16.72 25.57 19.20
C ASP A 208 16.09 26.95 19.07
N ASN A 209 16.89 28.00 18.85
CA ASN A 209 16.39 29.35 18.64
C ASN A 209 15.64 29.47 17.30
N MET A 210 16.14 28.90 16.20
CA MET A 210 15.40 28.86 14.93
C MET A 210 14.08 28.10 15.06
N ALA A 211 14.08 26.95 15.74
CA ALA A 211 12.89 26.14 15.93
C ALA A 211 11.84 26.84 16.80
N LYS A 212 12.25 27.61 17.82
CA LYS A 212 11.34 28.39 18.70
C LYS A 212 10.89 29.72 18.10
N GLN A 213 11.78 30.49 17.47
CA GLN A 213 11.52 31.86 17.03
C GLN A 213 11.01 31.93 15.60
N TRP A 214 11.50 31.07 14.71
CA TRP A 214 11.15 31.07 13.29
C TRP A 214 10.20 29.95 12.89
N ARG A 215 9.93 28.99 13.80
CA ARG A 215 9.28 27.71 13.51
C ARG A 215 9.94 26.99 12.32
N ILE A 216 11.26 26.83 12.43
CA ILE A 216 12.09 26.11 11.46
C ILE A 216 12.82 24.98 12.16
N LEU A 217 12.46 23.73 11.84
CA LEU A 217 13.17 22.56 12.33
C LEU A 217 14.47 22.34 11.53
N SER A 218 15.34 21.47 12.00
CA SER A 218 16.64 21.23 11.38
C SER A 218 17.01 19.76 11.39
N ILE A 219 17.42 19.27 10.23
CA ILE A 219 18.01 17.93 10.03
C ILE A 219 19.40 18.09 9.39
N THR A 220 20.25 17.05 9.47
CA THR A 220 21.54 17.02 8.78
C THR A 220 21.84 15.66 8.17
N ASP A 221 22.74 15.61 7.19
CA ASP A 221 23.24 14.35 6.64
C ASP A 221 23.99 13.51 7.69
N LEU A 222 23.70 12.21 7.70
CA LEU A 222 24.47 11.17 8.38
C LEU A 222 25.21 10.34 7.35
N VAL A 223 26.54 10.42 7.40
CA VAL A 223 27.46 9.72 6.49
C VAL A 223 28.09 8.55 7.24
N TYR A 224 27.79 7.32 6.82
CA TYR A 224 28.36 6.10 7.41
C TYR A 224 29.29 5.33 6.45
N ASN A 225 29.13 5.52 5.15
CA ASN A 225 29.73 4.65 4.12
C ASN A 225 31.24 4.86 3.94
N HIS A 226 31.76 6.01 4.35
CA HIS A 226 33.13 6.45 4.11
C HIS A 226 33.59 7.50 5.12
N ALA A 227 34.90 7.74 5.17
CA ALA A 227 35.54 8.87 5.85
C ALA A 227 36.61 9.49 4.94
N ALA A 228 37.07 10.71 5.24
CA ALA A 228 38.19 11.32 4.51
C ALA A 228 39.49 10.52 4.66
N ASN A 229 40.38 10.62 3.68
CA ASN A 229 41.70 9.95 3.70
C ASN A 229 42.64 10.42 4.82
N ASP A 230 42.42 11.60 5.40
CA ASP A 230 43.17 12.14 6.55
C ASP A 230 42.49 11.90 7.91
N CYS A 231 41.39 11.13 7.93
CA CYS A 231 40.55 10.92 9.10
C CYS A 231 41.30 10.28 10.28
N GLU A 232 41.11 10.83 11.48
CA GLU A 232 41.83 10.41 12.68
C GLU A 232 41.47 8.97 13.10
N LEU A 233 40.23 8.53 12.86
CA LEU A 233 39.80 7.14 13.06
C LEU A 233 40.69 6.16 12.28
N LEU A 234 41.05 6.49 11.04
CA LEU A 234 41.81 5.58 10.17
C LEU A 234 43.29 5.47 10.56
N LYS A 235 43.84 6.50 11.19
CA LYS A 235 45.21 6.48 11.73
C LYS A 235 45.33 5.61 12.97
N GLN A 236 44.31 5.67 13.85
CA GLN A 236 44.28 4.93 15.10
C GLN A 236 43.75 3.49 14.92
N HIS A 237 42.81 3.31 14.01
CA HIS A 237 42.08 2.07 13.74
C HIS A 237 42.05 1.74 12.23
N PRO A 238 43.20 1.38 11.62
CA PRO A 238 43.25 1.01 10.21
C PRO A 238 42.39 -0.21 9.85
N GLU A 239 41.99 -1.02 10.84
CA GLU A 239 41.04 -2.13 10.66
C GLU A 239 39.60 -1.69 10.32
N ALA A 240 39.28 -0.40 10.51
CA ALA A 240 38.00 0.22 10.15
C ALA A 240 37.83 0.44 8.65
N ALA A 241 38.90 0.35 7.85
CA ALA A 241 38.85 0.36 6.39
C ALA A 241 39.04 -1.04 5.79
N TYR A 242 38.71 -1.19 4.51
CA TYR A 242 39.15 -2.33 3.70
C TYR A 242 40.65 -2.16 3.40
N ASN A 243 41.50 -3.02 3.98
CA ASN A 243 42.96 -2.97 3.87
C ASN A 243 43.56 -4.34 3.51
N LEU A 244 44.88 -4.40 3.26
CA LEU A 244 45.51 -5.62 2.74
C LEU A 244 45.71 -6.75 3.78
N ILE A 245 45.43 -6.49 5.06
CA ILE A 245 45.40 -7.51 6.13
C ILE A 245 44.01 -8.13 6.22
N ASN A 246 42.96 -7.30 6.34
CA ASN A 246 41.59 -7.77 6.54
C ASN A 246 40.86 -8.13 5.23
N SER A 247 41.38 -7.66 4.08
CA SER A 247 40.82 -7.84 2.74
C SER A 247 41.92 -8.28 1.75
N PRO A 248 42.58 -9.44 1.97
CA PRO A 248 43.75 -9.85 1.20
C PRO A 248 43.47 -10.06 -0.31
N HIS A 249 42.21 -10.31 -0.69
CA HIS A 249 41.76 -10.38 -2.08
C HIS A 249 41.96 -9.08 -2.87
N LEU A 250 42.23 -7.95 -2.19
CA LEU A 250 42.54 -6.67 -2.84
C LEU A 250 44.02 -6.55 -3.27
N LYS A 251 44.93 -7.43 -2.80
CA LYS A 251 46.37 -7.38 -3.14
C LYS A 251 46.66 -7.33 -4.66
N PRO A 252 46.02 -8.15 -5.52
CA PRO A 252 46.20 -8.06 -6.97
C PRO A 252 45.70 -6.73 -7.56
N ALA A 253 44.65 -6.15 -7.00
CA ALA A 253 44.10 -4.88 -7.45
C ALA A 253 45.00 -3.70 -7.09
N VAL A 254 45.62 -3.71 -5.90
CA VAL A 254 46.65 -2.72 -5.51
C VAL A 254 47.87 -2.80 -6.43
N LEU A 255 48.34 -4.02 -6.76
CA LEU A 255 49.47 -4.17 -7.68
C LEU A 255 49.13 -3.58 -9.07
N LEU A 256 47.94 -3.87 -9.62
CA LEU A 256 47.47 -3.25 -10.86
C LEU A 256 47.34 -1.71 -10.74
N ASP A 257 46.92 -1.20 -9.57
CA ASP A 257 46.77 0.24 -9.31
C ASP A 257 48.13 0.94 -9.36
N SER A 258 49.14 0.38 -8.70
CA SER A 258 50.53 0.88 -8.76
C SER A 258 51.11 0.87 -10.18
N ILE A 259 50.80 -0.13 -11.00
CA ILE A 259 51.26 -0.21 -12.40
C ILE A 259 50.59 0.88 -13.24
N LEU A 260 49.29 1.15 -13.03
CA LEU A 260 48.58 2.24 -13.70
C LEU A 260 49.07 3.62 -13.23
N MET A 261 49.47 3.77 -11.96
CA MET A 261 50.13 4.96 -11.46
C MET A 261 51.53 5.16 -12.06
N GLN A 262 52.33 4.09 -12.24
CA GLN A 262 53.61 4.18 -12.96
C GLN A 262 53.38 4.62 -14.41
N PHE A 263 52.40 4.03 -15.09
CA PHE A 263 52.02 4.43 -16.44
C PHE A 263 51.57 5.90 -16.52
N ASN A 264 50.83 6.39 -15.53
CA ASN A 264 50.50 7.81 -15.42
C ASN A 264 51.78 8.68 -15.34
N CYS A 265 52.77 8.29 -14.54
CA CYS A 265 54.04 9.02 -14.40
C CYS A 265 54.86 9.00 -15.71
N ASP A 266 55.00 7.83 -16.33
CA ASP A 266 55.74 7.65 -17.58
C ASP A 266 55.11 8.47 -18.73
N ALA A 267 53.77 8.48 -18.80
CA ALA A 267 53.01 9.30 -19.75
C ALA A 267 53.19 10.81 -19.51
N ASN A 268 53.25 11.25 -18.25
CA ASN A 268 53.48 12.66 -17.89
C ASN A 268 54.91 13.13 -18.26
N GLU A 269 55.91 12.24 -18.21
CA GLU A 269 57.28 12.55 -18.68
C GLU A 269 57.45 12.50 -20.21
N GLY A 270 56.38 12.22 -20.96
CA GLY A 270 56.45 12.04 -22.42
C GLY A 270 57.23 10.79 -22.85
N LYS A 271 57.49 9.86 -21.92
CA LYS A 271 58.20 8.60 -22.17
C LYS A 271 57.19 7.46 -22.27
N LEU A 272 56.72 7.15 -23.48
CA LEU A 272 56.76 5.78 -24.06
C LEU A 272 56.01 5.66 -25.40
N LEU A 273 56.23 4.50 -26.05
CA LEU A 273 55.47 3.96 -27.18
C LEU A 273 55.75 4.49 -28.60
N SER A 274 56.98 4.23 -29.09
CA SER A 274 57.20 3.92 -30.51
C SER A 274 58.18 2.78 -30.82
N LYS A 275 58.83 2.16 -29.81
CA LYS A 275 59.97 1.24 -30.04
C LYS A 275 59.89 -0.19 -29.47
N GLU A 276 58.94 -0.54 -28.61
CA GLU A 276 58.87 -1.93 -28.07
C GLU A 276 57.76 -2.81 -28.66
N PHE A 277 56.74 -2.23 -29.29
CA PHE A 277 55.64 -3.04 -29.86
C PHE A 277 56.08 -3.89 -31.06
N SER A 278 57.01 -3.40 -31.89
CA SER A 278 57.54 -4.13 -33.05
C SER A 278 58.47 -5.29 -32.71
N ARG A 279 58.98 -5.39 -31.46
CA ARG A 279 59.95 -6.44 -31.06
C ARG A 279 59.29 -7.74 -30.56
N LYS A 280 57.97 -7.71 -30.29
CA LYS A 280 57.23 -8.83 -29.68
C LYS A 280 56.40 -9.68 -30.68
N LEU A 281 56.47 -9.38 -31.98
CA LEU A 281 55.57 -9.94 -33.01
C LEU A 281 56.23 -11.00 -33.94
N THR A 282 57.34 -11.62 -33.55
CA THR A 282 58.14 -12.46 -34.49
C THR A 282 58.53 -13.87 -34.02
N LEU A 283 58.00 -14.37 -32.89
CA LEU A 283 58.33 -15.71 -32.38
C LEU A 283 57.11 -16.47 -31.81
N LEU A 284 56.35 -17.09 -32.70
CA LEU A 284 55.39 -18.18 -32.43
C LEU A 284 55.47 -19.19 -33.59
N ASN A 285 55.53 -20.50 -33.29
CA ASN A 285 55.47 -21.61 -34.26
C ASN A 285 54.91 -22.91 -33.59
N ASP A 286 53.61 -23.17 -33.79
CA ASP A 286 52.86 -24.45 -33.92
C ASP A 286 52.66 -25.52 -32.79
N CYS A 287 51.61 -26.39 -32.96
CA CYS A 287 50.90 -27.22 -31.94
C CYS A 287 50.16 -28.48 -32.52
N PRO A 288 50.05 -29.64 -31.79
CA PRO A 288 48.82 -30.52 -31.70
C PRO A 288 48.67 -31.41 -30.40
N ASP A 289 47.79 -32.43 -30.27
CA ASP A 289 46.37 -32.39 -29.77
C ASP A 289 45.92 -33.70 -28.95
N LYS A 290 44.60 -33.86 -28.63
CA LYS A 290 43.75 -34.77 -27.73
C LYS A 290 43.68 -36.33 -27.85
N SER A 291 42.86 -37.14 -27.09
CA SER A 291 42.32 -37.24 -25.67
C SER A 291 41.10 -38.23 -25.50
N SER A 292 40.87 -39.00 -24.40
CA SER A 292 39.53 -39.64 -24.08
C SER A 292 39.24 -40.16 -22.62
N TYR A 293 38.44 -39.41 -21.83
CA TYR A 293 37.47 -39.78 -20.73
C TYR A 293 37.89 -40.61 -19.46
N ASP A 294 37.28 -40.49 -18.26
CA ASP A 294 36.15 -39.66 -17.78
C ASP A 294 36.22 -39.26 -16.26
N ASN A 295 35.94 -37.97 -15.98
CA ASN A 295 35.63 -37.32 -14.67
C ASN A 295 36.71 -37.04 -13.59
N ASP A 296 37.42 -35.90 -13.75
CA ASP A 296 38.45 -35.33 -12.84
C ASP A 296 37.93 -34.31 -11.78
N ASN A 297 36.62 -34.14 -11.62
CA ASN A 297 36.05 -32.87 -11.14
C ASN A 297 36.19 -32.52 -9.64
N LEU A 298 36.94 -33.30 -8.85
CA LEU A 298 37.06 -33.11 -7.40
C LEU A 298 38.27 -32.25 -6.95
N ILE A 299 39.18 -31.89 -7.86
CA ILE A 299 40.34 -31.04 -7.52
C ILE A 299 40.10 -29.62 -8.04
N GLU A 300 40.20 -28.66 -7.13
CA GLU A 300 40.06 -27.21 -7.36
C GLU A 300 41.30 -26.46 -6.88
N ILE A 301 41.50 -25.22 -7.34
CA ILE A 301 42.60 -24.35 -6.89
C ILE A 301 42.18 -23.60 -5.64
N ASN A 302 42.96 -23.73 -4.56
CA ASN A 302 42.82 -22.90 -3.36
C ASN A 302 43.74 -21.68 -3.48
N HIS A 303 43.19 -20.47 -3.34
CA HIS A 303 43.93 -19.21 -3.48
C HIS A 303 44.59 -18.72 -2.16
N GLY A 304 44.28 -19.34 -1.01
CA GLY A 304 44.85 -18.99 0.29
C GLY A 304 44.66 -17.51 0.65
N GLN A 305 45.70 -16.85 1.13
CA GLN A 305 45.70 -15.41 1.46
C GLN A 305 46.00 -14.50 0.24
N TYR A 306 45.69 -14.94 -0.99
CA TYR A 306 45.95 -14.17 -2.22
C TYR A 306 47.40 -13.69 -2.40
N GLN A 307 48.36 -14.38 -1.79
CA GLN A 307 49.79 -14.09 -1.90
C GLN A 307 50.32 -14.48 -3.29
N ARG A 308 51.27 -13.70 -3.82
CA ARG A 308 51.83 -13.87 -5.16
C ARG A 308 52.44 -15.27 -5.35
N MET A 309 51.97 -16.01 -6.36
CA MET A 309 52.40 -17.38 -6.67
C MET A 309 52.20 -18.40 -5.52
N LYS A 310 51.21 -18.19 -4.64
CA LYS A 310 50.91 -19.09 -3.51
C LYS A 310 49.57 -19.82 -3.59
N SER A 311 48.91 -19.85 -4.75
CA SER A 311 47.76 -20.76 -4.94
C SER A 311 48.23 -22.21 -5.00
N PHE A 312 47.47 -23.12 -4.40
CA PHE A 312 47.84 -24.53 -4.25
C PHE A 312 46.63 -25.46 -4.47
N ILE A 313 46.91 -26.76 -4.52
CA ILE A 313 45.89 -27.83 -4.58
C ILE A 313 46.09 -28.77 -3.39
N ASP A 314 45.04 -29.52 -3.03
CA ASP A 314 45.15 -30.61 -2.06
C ASP A 314 45.87 -31.81 -2.72
N LEU A 315 47.12 -32.03 -2.31
CA LEU A 315 47.96 -33.12 -2.81
C LEU A 315 47.54 -34.50 -2.25
N ASP A 316 46.98 -34.56 -1.04
CA ASP A 316 46.51 -35.80 -0.41
C ASP A 316 45.21 -36.28 -1.08
N LEU A 317 44.38 -35.35 -1.56
CA LEU A 317 43.23 -35.63 -2.41
C LEU A 317 43.66 -36.01 -3.84
N ALA A 318 44.66 -35.32 -4.40
CA ALA A 318 45.22 -35.66 -5.71
C ALA A 318 45.85 -37.06 -5.76
N GLU A 319 46.52 -37.49 -4.69
CA GLU A 319 47.02 -38.87 -4.57
C GLU A 319 45.87 -39.88 -4.64
N LYS A 320 44.81 -39.69 -3.85
CA LYS A 320 43.64 -40.60 -3.81
C LYS A 320 42.91 -40.72 -5.14
N ILE A 321 42.94 -39.67 -5.97
CA ILE A 321 42.28 -39.64 -7.28
C ILE A 321 43.18 -40.25 -8.37
N TYR A 322 44.47 -39.89 -8.41
CA TYR A 322 45.35 -40.24 -9.53
C TYR A 322 46.23 -41.47 -9.31
N PHE A 323 46.46 -41.88 -8.07
CA PHE A 323 47.40 -42.95 -7.74
C PHE A 323 46.69 -44.28 -7.43
N TYR A 324 46.31 -45.01 -8.49
CA TYR A 324 45.77 -46.35 -8.42
C TYR A 324 46.48 -47.33 -9.37
N LYS A 325 46.32 -48.63 -9.10
CA LYS A 325 46.92 -49.71 -9.89
C LYS A 325 46.18 -49.86 -11.22
N ARG A 326 46.88 -49.64 -12.34
CA ARG A 326 46.32 -49.73 -13.71
C ARG A 326 46.80 -51.02 -14.38
N GLU A 327 45.88 -51.82 -14.92
CA GLU A 327 46.16 -53.18 -15.42
C GLU A 327 47.13 -53.23 -16.61
N TYR A 328 47.19 -52.16 -17.41
CA TYR A 328 48.07 -52.04 -18.57
C TYR A 328 49.50 -51.58 -18.24
N LEU A 329 49.82 -51.34 -16.96
CA LEU A 329 51.12 -50.86 -16.50
C LEU A 329 51.70 -51.84 -15.47
N SER A 330 52.96 -52.22 -15.66
CA SER A 330 53.55 -53.41 -15.02
C SER A 330 54.48 -53.10 -13.84
N THR A 331 54.91 -51.84 -13.72
CA THR A 331 55.82 -51.38 -12.65
C THR A 331 55.21 -50.25 -11.83
N LYS A 332 55.63 -50.13 -10.57
CA LYS A 332 55.23 -49.02 -9.69
C LYS A 332 55.60 -47.65 -10.28
N GLN A 333 56.72 -47.56 -11.00
CA GLN A 333 57.19 -46.33 -11.62
C GLN A 333 56.26 -45.86 -12.75
N GLU A 334 55.70 -46.78 -13.53
CA GLU A 334 54.71 -46.46 -14.56
C GLU A 334 53.41 -45.92 -13.96
N TRP A 335 52.91 -46.50 -12.86
CA TRP A 335 51.73 -45.97 -12.16
C TRP A 335 51.96 -44.56 -11.60
N ILE A 336 53.17 -44.28 -11.08
CA ILE A 336 53.57 -42.94 -10.62
C ILE A 336 53.61 -41.95 -11.79
N ASN A 337 54.29 -42.30 -12.89
CA ASN A 337 54.42 -41.44 -14.05
C ASN A 337 53.04 -41.08 -14.65
N GLU A 338 52.13 -42.04 -14.74
CA GLU A 338 50.77 -41.83 -15.23
C GLU A 338 49.93 -40.96 -14.28
N ALA A 339 50.02 -41.19 -12.96
CA ALA A 339 49.37 -40.33 -11.97
C ALA A 339 49.85 -38.86 -12.08
N CYS A 340 51.16 -38.65 -12.23
CA CYS A 340 51.74 -37.32 -12.44
C CYS A 340 51.29 -36.66 -13.76
N ASN A 341 51.08 -37.42 -14.82
CA ASN A 341 50.58 -36.91 -16.10
C ASN A 341 49.10 -36.49 -16.01
N GLN A 342 48.26 -37.29 -15.36
CA GLN A 342 46.84 -36.96 -15.16
C GLN A 342 46.69 -35.72 -14.26
N LEU A 343 47.45 -35.63 -13.17
CA LEU A 343 47.51 -34.43 -12.33
C LEU A 343 47.99 -33.19 -13.10
N ARG A 344 49.01 -33.32 -13.95
CA ARG A 344 49.48 -32.22 -14.82
C ARG A 344 48.39 -31.73 -15.76
N ASN A 345 47.61 -32.65 -16.35
CA ASN A 345 46.50 -32.31 -17.24
C ASN A 345 45.38 -31.56 -16.49
N ARG A 346 45.01 -32.01 -15.29
CA ARG A 346 44.02 -31.31 -14.45
C ARG A 346 44.51 -29.92 -14.01
N LEU A 347 45.78 -29.79 -13.62
CA LEU A 347 46.39 -28.49 -13.32
C LEU A 347 46.37 -27.55 -14.53
N ASN A 348 46.69 -28.03 -15.73
CA ASN A 348 46.61 -27.25 -16.97
C ASN A 348 45.17 -26.82 -17.29
N TYR A 349 44.18 -27.67 -17.03
CA TYR A 349 42.75 -27.34 -17.21
C TYR A 349 42.27 -26.29 -16.21
N LEU A 350 42.57 -26.45 -14.92
CA LEU A 350 42.22 -25.48 -13.87
C LEU A 350 42.90 -24.14 -14.12
N ASN A 351 44.17 -24.14 -14.50
CA ASN A 351 44.88 -22.93 -14.92
C ASN A 351 44.24 -22.30 -16.15
N THR A 352 43.76 -23.09 -17.13
CA THR A 352 43.03 -22.56 -18.30
C THR A 352 41.73 -21.84 -17.87
N ILE A 353 40.94 -22.40 -16.95
CA ILE A 353 39.73 -21.74 -16.42
C ILE A 353 40.09 -20.42 -15.73
N VAL A 354 41.07 -20.45 -14.82
CA VAL A 354 41.52 -19.25 -14.09
C VAL A 354 42.08 -18.20 -15.05
N CYS A 355 42.89 -18.60 -16.04
CA CYS A 355 43.38 -17.70 -17.09
C CYS A 355 42.25 -17.13 -17.94
N GLN A 356 41.21 -17.89 -18.27
CA GLN A 356 40.07 -17.39 -19.02
C GLN A 356 39.31 -16.33 -18.20
N LYS A 357 38.95 -16.63 -16.95
CA LYS A 357 38.29 -15.66 -16.05
C LYS A 357 39.16 -14.42 -15.83
N LEU A 358 40.47 -14.59 -15.66
CA LEU A 358 41.41 -13.48 -15.51
C LEU A 358 41.49 -12.63 -16.77
N ASN A 359 41.51 -13.24 -17.96
CA ASN A 359 41.48 -12.51 -19.23
C ASN A 359 40.17 -11.72 -19.40
N GLU A 360 39.03 -12.29 -19.04
CA GLU A 360 37.73 -11.59 -19.03
C GLU A 360 37.77 -10.38 -18.07
N ASN A 361 38.28 -10.58 -16.84
CA ASN A 361 38.43 -9.52 -15.85
C ASN A 361 39.40 -8.41 -16.27
N LEU A 362 40.55 -8.76 -16.88
CA LEU A 362 41.54 -7.79 -17.37
C LEU A 362 41.04 -7.06 -18.62
N THR A 363 40.31 -7.72 -19.51
CA THR A 363 39.65 -7.07 -20.67
C THR A 363 38.67 -6.02 -20.16
N ARG A 364 37.84 -6.37 -19.17
CA ARG A 364 36.91 -5.43 -18.53
C ARG A 364 37.63 -4.27 -17.82
N ALA A 365 38.75 -4.53 -17.16
CA ALA A 365 39.59 -3.47 -16.58
C ALA A 365 40.12 -2.50 -17.65
N ILE A 366 40.59 -3.01 -18.79
CA ILE A 366 41.05 -2.19 -19.93
C ILE A 366 39.89 -1.34 -20.46
N ASP A 367 38.72 -1.93 -20.70
CA ASP A 367 37.53 -1.21 -21.20
C ASP A 367 37.09 -0.11 -20.23
N ASN A 368 37.07 -0.37 -18.93
CA ASN A 368 36.74 0.61 -17.90
C ASN A 368 37.78 1.74 -17.80
N CYS A 369 39.08 1.44 -17.90
CA CYS A 369 40.13 2.45 -17.97
C CYS A 369 39.99 3.33 -19.23
N ILE A 370 39.67 2.74 -20.39
CA ILE A 370 39.40 3.47 -21.63
C ILE A 370 38.15 4.35 -21.49
N ALA A 371 37.08 3.84 -20.87
CA ALA A 371 35.85 4.60 -20.62
C ALA A 371 36.10 5.79 -19.69
N SER A 372 36.85 5.60 -18.60
CA SER A 372 37.26 6.66 -17.68
C SER A 372 38.05 7.76 -18.40
N CYS A 373 39.05 7.39 -19.21
CA CYS A 373 39.81 8.36 -20.01
C CYS A 373 38.92 9.10 -21.04
N ARG A 374 38.02 8.38 -21.73
CA ARG A 374 37.04 8.98 -22.66
C ARG A 374 36.16 10.01 -21.95
N TYR A 375 35.66 9.70 -20.76
CA TYR A 375 34.86 10.63 -19.96
C TYR A 375 35.67 11.87 -19.56
N HIS A 376 36.82 11.68 -18.92
CA HIS A 376 37.61 12.79 -18.36
C HIS A 376 38.18 13.76 -19.41
N PHE A 377 38.60 13.27 -20.59
CA PHE A 377 39.32 14.07 -21.58
C PHE A 377 38.48 14.42 -22.83
N PHE A 378 37.52 13.59 -23.24
CA PHE A 378 36.90 13.68 -24.57
C PHE A 378 35.38 13.85 -24.58
N SER A 379 34.66 13.39 -23.55
CA SER A 379 33.20 13.38 -23.57
C SER A 379 32.61 14.79 -23.46
N TYR A 380 31.45 15.01 -24.08
CA TYR A 380 30.80 16.33 -24.11
C TYR A 380 30.22 16.75 -22.76
N ASP A 381 29.95 15.79 -21.89
CA ASP A 381 29.38 15.86 -20.54
C ASP A 381 30.39 15.57 -19.42
N GLY A 382 31.65 15.27 -19.77
CA GLY A 382 32.75 15.11 -18.83
C GLY A 382 33.55 16.41 -18.59
N PRO A 383 34.52 16.38 -17.66
CA PRO A 383 35.27 17.58 -17.24
C PRO A 383 36.25 18.15 -18.29
N LYS A 384 36.56 17.41 -19.36
CA LYS A 384 37.40 17.84 -20.49
C LYS A 384 38.76 18.41 -20.07
N TYR A 385 39.49 17.64 -19.27
CA TYR A 385 40.86 18.00 -18.90
C TYR A 385 41.73 18.17 -20.15
N LYS A 386 42.49 19.27 -20.21
CA LYS A 386 43.33 19.61 -21.37
C LYS A 386 44.74 19.05 -21.31
N ILE A 387 45.20 18.72 -20.10
CA ILE A 387 46.56 18.29 -19.79
C ILE A 387 46.44 17.22 -18.70
N LEU A 388 47.20 16.15 -18.83
CA LEU A 388 47.44 15.19 -17.75
C LEU A 388 48.50 15.79 -16.82
N SER A 389 48.14 16.03 -15.57
CA SER A 389 49.02 16.59 -14.55
C SER A 389 48.81 15.81 -13.26
N LEU A 390 49.85 15.18 -12.73
CA LEU A 390 49.75 14.44 -11.49
C LEU A 390 49.93 15.35 -10.26
N PRO A 391 49.18 15.13 -9.17
CA PRO A 391 48.16 14.09 -8.98
C PRO A 391 46.74 14.48 -9.46
N SER A 392 46.53 15.69 -10.00
CA SER A 392 45.21 16.32 -10.17
C SER A 392 44.35 15.85 -11.35
N THR A 393 44.94 15.34 -12.43
CA THR A 393 44.22 14.85 -13.63
C THR A 393 44.84 13.57 -14.21
N PRO A 394 44.84 12.45 -13.46
CA PRO A 394 45.42 11.18 -13.92
C PRO A 394 44.59 10.55 -15.07
N PHE A 395 45.22 9.67 -15.86
CA PHE A 395 44.55 8.92 -16.94
C PHE A 395 43.46 7.97 -16.39
N VAL A 396 43.76 7.37 -15.23
CA VAL A 396 42.86 6.58 -14.38
C VAL A 396 43.16 6.99 -12.94
N GLY A 397 42.14 7.39 -12.17
CA GLY A 397 42.29 7.79 -10.77
C GLY A 397 42.64 6.62 -9.86
N ASN A 398 43.29 6.90 -8.73
CA ASN A 398 43.73 5.89 -7.78
C ASN A 398 42.53 5.21 -7.11
N TYR A 399 42.55 3.88 -6.99
CA TYR A 399 41.52 3.12 -6.27
C TYR A 399 41.90 2.83 -4.81
N PHE A 400 43.15 3.10 -4.44
CA PHE A 400 43.67 2.91 -3.10
C PHE A 400 44.43 4.14 -2.60
N TYR A 401 44.32 4.40 -1.31
CA TYR A 401 45.19 5.30 -0.57
C TYR A 401 46.48 4.57 -0.18
N TYR A 402 47.61 5.28 -0.22
CA TYR A 402 48.93 4.76 0.12
C TYR A 402 49.57 5.61 1.22
N PRO A 403 50.18 5.00 2.25
CA PRO A 403 50.79 5.74 3.36
C PRO A 403 51.95 6.63 2.88
N ASN A 404 52.06 7.82 3.48
CA ASN A 404 53.05 8.87 3.20
C ASN A 404 53.00 9.55 1.82
N GLU A 405 52.04 9.22 0.95
CA GLU A 405 51.87 9.79 -0.41
C GLU A 405 53.08 9.65 -1.37
N GLU A 406 54.19 9.03 -0.94
CA GLU A 406 55.34 8.72 -1.79
C GLU A 406 54.97 7.64 -2.81
N PHE A 407 54.89 8.03 -4.08
CA PHE A 407 54.73 7.08 -5.17
C PHE A 407 55.98 6.21 -5.32
N LYS A 408 55.83 4.91 -5.06
CA LYS A 408 56.87 3.88 -5.13
C LYS A 408 56.72 3.04 -6.38
N HIS A 409 57.85 2.54 -6.92
CA HIS A 409 57.83 1.68 -8.10
C HIS A 409 57.02 0.39 -7.82
N PRO A 410 56.27 -0.17 -8.79
CA PRO A 410 55.43 -1.36 -8.56
C PRO A 410 56.13 -2.57 -7.94
N ASP A 411 57.42 -2.77 -8.22
CA ASP A 411 58.22 -3.83 -7.59
C ASP A 411 58.48 -3.60 -6.09
N GLU A 412 58.67 -2.36 -5.68
CA GLU A 412 58.81 -1.99 -4.26
C GLU A 412 57.47 -2.15 -3.54
N ILE A 413 56.38 -1.71 -4.17
CA ILE A 413 55.02 -1.92 -3.66
C ILE A 413 54.72 -3.41 -3.51
N ASN A 414 55.09 -4.25 -4.48
CA ASN A 414 54.93 -5.71 -4.36
C ASN A 414 55.74 -6.27 -3.17
N HIS A 415 56.98 -5.82 -2.97
CA HIS A 415 57.80 -6.24 -1.83
C HIS A 415 57.18 -5.85 -0.48
N LEU A 416 56.61 -4.64 -0.38
CA LEU A 416 55.92 -4.16 0.83
C LEU A 416 54.61 -4.93 1.10
N ILE A 417 53.81 -5.20 0.07
CA ILE A 417 52.57 -6.00 0.15
C ILE A 417 52.81 -7.45 0.60
N GLU A 418 54.00 -7.99 0.31
CA GLU A 418 54.41 -9.33 0.74
C GLU A 418 55.00 -9.36 2.16
N ASN A 419 55.77 -8.34 2.57
CA ASN A 419 56.65 -8.42 3.75
C ASN A 419 56.39 -7.39 4.86
N ASP A 420 55.68 -6.30 4.60
CA ASP A 420 55.44 -5.22 5.58
C ASP A 420 53.96 -5.19 6.01
N LEU A 421 53.68 -5.65 7.22
CA LEU A 421 52.33 -5.66 7.80
C LEU A 421 51.82 -4.23 8.11
N HIS A 422 52.70 -3.31 8.51
CA HIS A 422 52.32 -1.93 8.79
C HIS A 422 51.88 -1.23 7.51
N TYR A 423 52.65 -1.38 6.43
CA TYR A 423 52.25 -0.90 5.10
C TYR A 423 50.91 -1.50 4.66
N GLN A 424 50.73 -2.82 4.83
CA GLN A 424 49.48 -3.51 4.47
C GLN A 424 48.24 -3.00 5.24
N SER A 425 48.38 -2.58 6.51
CA SER A 425 47.26 -1.98 7.25
C SER A 425 46.85 -0.59 6.74
N PHE A 426 47.79 0.19 6.20
CA PHE A 426 47.54 1.57 5.76
C PHE A 426 47.32 1.74 4.25
N VAL A 427 47.45 0.68 3.45
CA VAL A 427 46.90 0.67 2.09
C VAL A 427 45.40 0.39 2.15
N MET A 428 44.58 1.41 1.89
CA MET A 428 43.14 1.40 2.13
C MET A 428 42.33 1.61 0.85
N ALA A 429 41.22 0.91 0.68
CA ALA A 429 40.38 1.01 -0.51
C ALA A 429 39.52 2.30 -0.52
N HIS A 430 39.52 3.03 -1.64
CA HIS A 430 38.63 4.16 -1.84
C HIS A 430 37.17 3.71 -1.98
N ASN A 431 36.23 4.54 -1.52
CA ASN A 431 34.81 4.33 -1.75
C ASN A 431 34.39 4.85 -3.14
N GLY A 432 33.15 4.57 -3.53
CA GLY A 432 32.60 4.96 -4.82
C GLY A 432 31.26 4.27 -5.07
N TRP A 433 30.88 4.16 -6.34
CA TRP A 433 29.68 3.45 -6.79
C TRP A 433 29.94 2.73 -8.11
N ILE A 434 29.07 1.78 -8.48
CA ILE A 434 29.14 1.04 -9.74
C ILE A 434 27.87 1.29 -10.54
N ILE A 435 28.02 1.57 -11.84
CA ILE A 435 26.87 1.77 -12.74
C ILE A 435 26.07 0.47 -12.88
N ASN A 436 24.77 0.53 -12.57
CA ASN A 436 23.80 -0.57 -12.71
C ASN A 436 24.11 -1.84 -11.90
N ASP A 437 24.81 -1.73 -10.77
CA ASP A 437 25.02 -2.87 -9.85
C ASP A 437 23.87 -2.99 -8.82
N ASP A 438 23.81 -4.13 -8.12
CA ASP A 438 22.97 -4.31 -6.93
C ASP A 438 23.59 -3.51 -5.76
N PRO A 439 22.95 -2.42 -5.29
CA PRO A 439 23.51 -1.59 -4.21
C PRO A 439 23.58 -2.31 -2.86
N LEU A 440 22.85 -3.42 -2.69
CA LEU A 440 22.89 -4.24 -1.48
C LEU A 440 24.18 -5.07 -1.40
N ARG A 441 24.89 -5.20 -2.52
CA ARG A 441 26.14 -5.96 -2.65
C ARG A 441 27.32 -5.03 -2.41
N ASN A 442 28.03 -5.27 -1.32
CA ASN A 442 29.23 -4.50 -1.02
C ASN A 442 30.38 -4.89 -1.97
N PHE A 443 30.69 -4.01 -2.92
CA PHE A 443 31.68 -4.21 -3.97
C PHE A 443 33.14 -4.36 -3.49
N ALA A 444 33.42 -4.15 -2.20
CA ALA A 444 34.73 -4.37 -1.59
C ALA A 444 34.90 -5.76 -0.95
N ASP A 445 33.82 -6.52 -0.79
CA ASP A 445 33.88 -7.86 -0.21
C ASP A 445 34.52 -8.88 -1.18
N GLU A 446 34.91 -10.02 -0.63
CA GLU A 446 35.58 -11.10 -1.36
C GLU A 446 34.70 -11.64 -2.51
N GLY A 447 35.32 -12.04 -3.61
CA GLY A 447 34.64 -12.58 -4.80
C GLY A 447 34.01 -11.54 -5.74
N GLN A 448 33.91 -10.26 -5.37
CA GLN A 448 33.33 -9.23 -6.24
C GLN A 448 34.24 -8.80 -7.39
N GLU A 449 35.56 -8.81 -7.16
CA GLU A 449 36.61 -8.45 -8.12
C GLU A 449 36.53 -7.01 -8.69
N SER A 450 35.61 -6.16 -8.20
CA SER A 450 35.30 -4.83 -8.74
C SER A 450 36.49 -3.85 -8.76
N TYR A 451 37.37 -3.91 -7.75
CA TYR A 451 38.63 -3.13 -7.71
C TYR A 451 39.65 -3.61 -8.75
N LEU A 452 39.71 -4.91 -9.04
CA LEU A 452 40.60 -5.46 -10.08
C LEU A 452 40.07 -5.12 -11.48
N ARG A 453 38.75 -5.25 -11.68
CA ARG A 453 38.04 -4.97 -12.94
C ARG A 453 37.79 -3.48 -13.20
N ARG A 454 38.15 -2.59 -12.25
CA ARG A 454 37.95 -1.13 -12.35
C ARG A 454 36.49 -0.72 -12.59
N ASP A 455 35.55 -1.47 -12.02
CA ASP A 455 34.11 -1.23 -12.17
C ASP A 455 33.60 -0.01 -11.41
N ILE A 456 34.37 0.44 -10.40
CA ILE A 456 33.97 1.47 -9.46
C ILE A 456 34.34 2.84 -10.04
N LEU A 457 33.36 3.75 -10.02
CA LEU A 457 33.58 5.19 -10.11
C LEU A 457 33.96 5.68 -8.71
N GLN A 458 35.27 5.83 -8.53
CA GLN A 458 35.95 6.00 -7.24
C GLN A 458 36.05 7.47 -6.82
N TRP A 459 35.91 7.71 -5.52
CA TRP A 459 36.11 9.01 -4.89
C TRP A 459 37.45 8.99 -4.15
N SER A 460 38.50 9.56 -4.76
CA SER A 460 39.88 9.45 -4.30
C SER A 460 40.20 10.25 -3.02
N ASP A 461 39.25 11.02 -2.49
CA ASP A 461 39.34 11.65 -1.17
C ASP A 461 38.63 10.84 -0.07
N LEU A 462 37.87 9.80 -0.42
CA LEU A 462 37.01 9.02 0.48
C LEU A 462 37.50 7.57 0.63
N ILE A 463 37.72 7.13 1.87
CA ILE A 463 38.06 5.75 2.23
C ILE A 463 36.81 4.98 2.61
N LYS A 464 36.66 3.75 2.11
CA LYS A 464 35.49 2.90 2.40
C LYS A 464 35.59 2.26 3.78
N LEU A 465 34.54 2.43 4.59
CA LEU A 465 34.47 1.90 5.94
C LEU A 465 33.92 0.46 5.98
N ARG A 466 34.48 -0.38 6.85
CA ARG A 466 34.27 -1.84 6.92
C ARG A 466 33.58 -2.25 8.23
N PHE A 467 32.25 -2.12 8.27
CA PHE A 467 31.45 -2.58 9.41
C PHE A 467 31.36 -4.11 9.52
N GLY A 468 31.49 -4.84 8.40
CA GLY A 468 31.27 -6.27 8.36
C GLY A 468 29.80 -6.68 8.53
N THR A 469 29.58 -7.84 9.13
CA THR A 469 28.28 -8.51 9.27
C THR A 469 27.67 -8.39 10.66
N LYS A 470 28.47 -8.00 11.66
CA LYS A 470 28.11 -7.93 13.09
C LYS A 470 29.07 -7.01 13.84
N TYR A 471 28.71 -6.64 15.07
CA TYR A 471 29.49 -5.77 15.96
C TYR A 471 30.97 -6.18 16.09
N GLU A 472 31.25 -7.48 16.26
CA GLU A 472 32.59 -7.99 16.54
C GLU A 472 33.55 -7.86 15.35
N ASP A 473 33.06 -7.59 14.13
CA ASP A 473 33.90 -7.49 12.94
C ASP A 473 34.69 -6.16 12.88
N CYS A 474 34.19 -5.10 13.53
CA CYS A 474 34.94 -3.85 13.80
C CYS A 474 34.32 -3.01 14.96
N PRO A 475 34.56 -3.37 16.24
CA PRO A 475 33.99 -2.65 17.38
C PRO A 475 34.39 -1.17 17.46
N SER A 476 35.64 -0.84 17.07
CA SER A 476 36.18 0.52 17.06
C SER A 476 35.35 1.46 16.18
N LEU A 477 35.09 1.04 14.94
CA LEU A 477 34.27 1.77 13.96
C LEU A 477 32.81 1.88 14.43
N TYR A 478 32.22 0.79 14.93
CA TYR A 478 30.85 0.80 15.44
C TYR A 478 30.69 1.82 16.57
N ASN A 479 31.56 1.78 17.58
CA ASN A 479 31.48 2.67 18.73
C ASN A 479 31.71 4.13 18.32
N TYR A 480 32.64 4.38 17.39
CA TYR A 480 32.89 5.71 16.83
C TYR A 480 31.65 6.26 16.10
N MET A 481 31.01 5.47 15.25
CA MET A 481 29.81 5.90 14.53
C MET A 481 28.55 5.97 15.40
N LYS A 482 28.48 5.16 16.48
CA LYS A 482 27.44 5.28 17.50
C LYS A 482 27.52 6.62 18.24
N GLU A 483 28.73 7.07 18.58
CA GLU A 483 28.93 8.39 19.19
C GLU A 483 28.63 9.54 18.21
N TYR A 484 28.96 9.40 16.92
CA TYR A 484 28.53 10.34 15.88
C TYR A 484 26.99 10.41 15.78
N THR A 485 26.32 9.26 15.80
CA THR A 485 24.85 9.17 15.84
C THR A 485 24.28 9.85 17.09
N ARG A 486 24.91 9.67 18.26
CA ARG A 486 24.54 10.35 19.51
C ARG A 486 24.61 11.87 19.36
N LEU A 487 25.73 12.39 18.85
CA LEU A 487 25.93 13.82 18.60
C LEU A 487 24.84 14.40 17.71
N ILE A 488 24.52 13.75 16.58
CA ILE A 488 23.44 14.20 15.69
C ILE A 488 22.06 14.11 16.35
N ALA A 489 21.72 12.99 17.01
CA ALA A 489 20.43 12.80 17.67
C ALA A 489 20.18 13.77 18.84
N THR A 490 21.25 14.22 19.52
CA THR A 490 21.16 15.26 20.55
C THR A 490 21.14 16.70 19.99
N THR A 491 21.62 16.92 18.76
CA THR A 491 21.77 18.26 18.16
C THR A 491 20.62 18.64 17.22
N PHE A 492 20.12 17.69 16.43
CA PHE A 492 19.16 17.92 15.36
C PHE A 492 17.82 17.20 15.63
N HIS A 493 16.77 17.61 14.92
CA HIS A 493 15.42 17.03 15.02
C HIS A 493 15.28 15.71 14.21
N GLY A 494 16.27 15.39 13.38
CA GLY A 494 16.28 14.27 12.46
C GLY A 494 17.52 14.25 11.57
N CYS A 495 17.58 13.33 10.62
CA CYS A 495 18.67 13.18 9.66
C CYS A 495 18.19 12.94 8.22
N ARG A 496 19.09 13.19 7.26
CA ARG A 496 19.10 12.55 5.94
C ARG A 496 20.14 11.41 5.99
N LEU A 497 19.75 10.18 5.69
CA LEU A 497 20.69 9.08 5.50
C LEU A 497 21.26 9.14 4.09
N ASP A 498 22.51 9.59 3.97
CA ASP A 498 23.21 9.67 2.70
C ASP A 498 23.51 8.28 2.14
N ASN A 499 23.25 8.08 0.84
CA ASN A 499 23.47 6.81 0.14
C ASN A 499 23.01 5.58 0.95
N CYS A 500 21.84 5.66 1.58
CA CYS A 500 21.34 4.70 2.59
C CYS A 500 21.30 3.25 2.08
N HIS A 501 21.11 3.06 0.78
CA HIS A 501 21.11 1.77 0.09
C HIS A 501 22.47 1.06 0.13
N SER A 502 23.58 1.80 0.26
CA SER A 502 24.95 1.29 0.37
C SER A 502 25.39 1.03 1.83
N THR A 503 24.59 1.46 2.81
CA THR A 503 24.88 1.27 4.24
C THR A 503 24.42 -0.12 4.70
N PRO A 504 25.24 -0.90 5.43
CA PRO A 504 24.84 -2.21 5.92
C PRO A 504 23.55 -2.17 6.75
N LEU A 505 22.52 -2.91 6.30
CA LEU A 505 21.15 -2.79 6.81
C LEU A 505 21.02 -3.09 8.32
N TRP A 506 21.84 -4.00 8.86
CA TRP A 506 21.86 -4.31 10.29
C TRP A 506 22.38 -3.12 11.11
N PHE A 507 23.45 -2.48 10.64
CA PHE A 507 24.10 -1.35 11.28
C PHE A 507 23.21 -0.10 11.23
N ALA A 508 22.65 0.22 10.06
CA ALA A 508 21.73 1.35 9.91
C ALA A 508 20.47 1.20 10.79
N GLN A 509 19.97 -0.03 10.95
CA GLN A 509 18.86 -0.34 11.85
C GLN A 509 19.23 -0.06 13.32
N GLU A 510 20.37 -0.54 13.82
CA GLU A 510 20.80 -0.29 15.20
C GLU A 510 21.11 1.18 15.48
N MET A 511 21.76 1.89 14.56
CA MET A 511 22.03 3.33 14.72
C MET A 511 20.74 4.14 14.81
N MET A 512 19.73 3.84 13.98
CA MET A 512 18.46 4.57 13.98
C MET A 512 17.55 4.19 15.15
N ASP A 513 17.62 2.96 15.66
CA ASP A 513 17.02 2.60 16.95
C ASP A 513 17.65 3.40 18.09
N TYR A 514 18.99 3.50 18.14
CA TYR A 514 19.70 4.27 19.15
C TYR A 514 19.43 5.78 19.06
N ALA A 515 19.32 6.34 17.85
CA ALA A 515 18.90 7.73 17.65
C ALA A 515 17.48 7.97 18.22
N ARG A 516 16.58 6.99 18.11
CA ARG A 516 15.22 7.04 18.67
C ARG A 516 15.14 6.73 20.17
N GLU A 517 16.11 6.03 20.74
CA GLU A 517 16.29 5.91 22.19
C GLU A 517 16.59 7.28 22.81
N ILE A 518 17.42 8.08 22.15
CA ILE A 518 17.79 9.44 22.56
C ILE A 518 16.66 10.45 22.29
N ASN A 519 16.04 10.38 21.11
CA ASN A 519 14.97 11.26 20.66
C ASN A 519 13.84 10.43 20.04
N PRO A 520 12.77 10.08 20.79
CA PRO A 520 11.69 9.21 20.32
C PRO A 520 10.94 9.67 19.05
N ASN A 521 11.08 10.95 18.69
CA ASN A 521 10.49 11.56 17.49
C ASN A 521 11.53 11.89 16.40
N PHE A 522 12.75 11.33 16.51
CA PHE A 522 13.83 11.56 15.54
C PHE A 522 13.39 11.15 14.12
N TYR A 523 13.40 12.13 13.23
CA TYR A 523 12.88 12.00 11.87
C TYR A 523 13.96 11.52 10.90
N ILE A 524 13.66 10.46 10.15
CA ILE A 524 14.61 9.79 9.26
C ILE A 524 14.15 9.98 7.80
N ASN A 525 14.78 10.90 7.08
CA ASN A 525 14.75 10.93 5.61
C ASN A 525 15.89 10.06 5.08
N ALA A 526 15.76 9.47 3.88
CA ALA A 526 16.80 8.64 3.29
C ALA A 526 16.94 8.83 1.77
N GLU A 527 18.20 8.84 1.30
CA GLU A 527 18.50 8.61 -0.11
C GLU A 527 18.51 7.11 -0.41
N LEU A 528 17.33 6.60 -0.76
CA LEU A 528 17.07 5.18 -0.96
C LEU A 528 16.57 4.91 -2.39
N SER A 529 17.35 4.13 -3.13
CA SER A 529 17.01 3.67 -4.48
C SER A 529 17.70 2.34 -4.77
N THR A 530 17.10 1.23 -4.33
CA THR A 530 17.63 -0.13 -4.56
C THR A 530 17.32 -0.70 -5.95
N GLY A 531 16.63 0.06 -6.80
CA GLY A 531 16.09 -0.42 -8.09
C GLY A 531 14.88 -1.36 -7.96
N ASN A 532 14.52 -1.79 -6.74
CA ASN A 532 13.42 -2.70 -6.46
C ASN A 532 12.58 -2.21 -5.28
N ILE A 533 11.31 -1.88 -5.53
CA ILE A 533 10.39 -1.36 -4.50
C ILE A 533 10.25 -2.28 -3.28
N LYS A 534 10.41 -3.61 -3.42
CA LYS A 534 10.39 -4.56 -2.30
C LYS A 534 11.61 -4.41 -1.40
N SER A 535 12.78 -4.22 -2.02
CA SER A 535 14.04 -3.96 -1.31
C SER A 535 14.01 -2.59 -0.63
N ASP A 536 13.47 -1.55 -1.29
CA ASP A 536 13.23 -0.25 -0.66
C ASP A 536 12.31 -0.39 0.57
N VAL A 537 11.17 -1.10 0.44
CA VAL A 537 10.26 -1.37 1.57
C VAL A 537 10.95 -2.16 2.69
N ARG A 538 11.83 -3.13 2.37
CA ARG A 538 12.61 -3.87 3.37
C ARG A 538 13.54 -2.96 4.16
N PHE A 539 14.19 -1.98 3.51
CA PHE A 539 14.99 -0.95 4.19
C PHE A 539 14.13 -0.05 5.05
N ILE A 540 13.02 0.45 4.51
CA ILE A 540 12.06 1.30 5.23
C ILE A 540 11.56 0.59 6.48
N ASN A 541 11.05 -0.65 6.37
CA ASN A 541 10.55 -1.45 7.49
C ASN A 541 11.64 -1.76 8.53
N ARG A 542 12.88 -2.05 8.12
CA ARG A 542 13.93 -2.40 9.10
C ARG A 542 14.50 -1.18 9.82
N ILE A 543 14.88 -0.15 9.08
CA ILE A 543 15.50 1.07 9.64
C ILE A 543 14.44 1.98 10.29
N GLY A 544 13.18 1.86 9.86
CA GLY A 544 12.09 2.72 10.32
C GLY A 544 12.09 4.10 9.64
N ILE A 545 12.51 4.18 8.38
CA ILE A 545 12.62 5.42 7.59
C ILE A 545 11.24 6.12 7.48
N ASN A 546 11.18 7.42 7.76
CA ASN A 546 9.97 8.24 7.65
C ASN A 546 9.67 8.63 6.20
N SER A 547 10.67 9.06 5.44
CA SER A 547 10.55 9.47 4.04
C SER A 547 11.75 9.06 3.18
N ILE A 548 11.53 9.00 1.86
CA ILE A 548 12.59 8.85 0.87
C ILE A 548 12.65 10.06 -0.06
N LEU A 549 13.84 10.43 -0.52
CA LEU A 549 14.01 11.55 -1.43
C LEU A 549 13.49 11.22 -2.85
N LYS A 550 12.82 12.17 -3.50
CA LYS A 550 12.40 12.13 -4.91
C LYS A 550 12.67 13.48 -5.59
N GLU A 551 13.09 13.45 -6.84
CA GLU A 551 13.59 14.61 -7.56
C GLU A 551 12.70 14.93 -8.76
N SER A 552 12.00 16.07 -8.76
CA SER A 552 11.25 16.53 -9.94
C SER A 552 12.18 16.80 -11.13
N HIS A 553 13.45 17.09 -10.83
CA HIS A 553 14.49 17.37 -11.80
C HIS A 553 14.74 16.20 -12.77
N ARG A 554 14.38 14.96 -12.41
CA ARG A 554 14.49 13.78 -13.29
C ARG A 554 13.54 13.82 -14.49
N ALA A 555 12.36 14.42 -14.36
CA ALA A 555 11.36 14.45 -15.42
C ALA A 555 11.91 15.06 -16.72
N PHE A 556 11.75 14.35 -17.84
CA PHE A 556 12.20 14.78 -19.16
C PHE A 556 11.21 15.76 -19.82
N ASP A 557 9.91 15.65 -19.52
CA ASP A 557 8.85 16.50 -20.06
C ASP A 557 7.75 16.82 -19.01
N PRO A 558 6.76 17.69 -19.33
CA PRO A 558 5.68 18.03 -18.42
C PRO A 558 4.77 16.85 -18.06
N TYR A 559 4.57 15.90 -18.98
CA TYR A 559 3.71 14.73 -18.76
C TYR A 559 4.29 13.82 -17.67
N GLU A 560 5.58 13.52 -17.76
CA GLU A 560 6.30 12.77 -16.73
C GLU A 560 6.30 13.51 -15.38
N LEU A 561 6.48 14.84 -15.37
CA LEU A 561 6.36 15.62 -14.13
C LEU A 561 4.97 15.49 -13.50
N GLY A 562 3.91 15.51 -14.31
CA GLY A 562 2.54 15.27 -13.84
C GLY A 562 2.31 13.86 -13.29
N GLN A 563 2.92 12.84 -13.91
CA GLN A 563 2.94 11.48 -13.37
C GLN A 563 3.70 11.40 -12.05
N MET A 564 4.90 12.01 -11.94
CA MET A 564 5.70 12.02 -10.72
C MET A 564 4.92 12.63 -9.55
N ILE A 565 4.28 13.79 -9.75
CA ILE A 565 3.41 14.45 -8.73
C ILE A 565 2.32 13.50 -8.25
N SER A 566 1.66 12.79 -9.18
CA SER A 566 0.61 11.81 -8.85
C SER A 566 1.15 10.56 -8.14
N LEU A 567 2.41 10.18 -8.37
CA LEU A 567 3.06 9.02 -7.78
C LEU A 567 3.54 9.29 -6.35
N VAL A 568 4.16 10.45 -6.11
CA VAL A 568 4.74 10.86 -4.81
C VAL A 568 3.71 11.35 -3.79
N SER A 569 2.54 11.79 -4.25
CA SER A 569 1.50 12.35 -3.38
C SER A 569 0.73 11.28 -2.59
N GLU A 570 0.59 11.49 -1.28
CA GLU A 570 -0.29 10.78 -0.33
C GLU A 570 -1.78 11.15 -0.55
N SER A 571 -2.24 11.22 -1.80
CA SER A 571 -3.59 11.70 -2.13
C SER A 571 -4.52 10.61 -2.64
N ASP A 572 -5.74 10.62 -2.13
CA ASP A 572 -6.87 9.96 -2.77
C ASP A 572 -7.27 10.72 -4.05
N PRO A 573 -7.65 10.07 -5.17
CA PRO A 573 -8.18 10.76 -6.34
C PRO A 573 -9.42 11.62 -6.05
N ILE A 574 -9.69 12.63 -6.87
CA ILE A 574 -10.94 13.41 -6.72
C ILE A 574 -12.16 12.51 -6.96
N GLY A 575 -13.11 12.54 -6.03
CA GLY A 575 -14.29 11.69 -6.05
C GLY A 575 -14.17 10.39 -5.24
N SER A 576 -13.10 10.24 -4.45
CA SER A 576 -12.86 9.04 -3.62
C SER A 576 -13.89 8.84 -2.52
N PHE A 577 -14.15 7.56 -2.21
CA PHE A 577 -15.11 7.16 -1.18
C PHE A 577 -14.57 7.39 0.24
N ASN A 578 -15.48 7.74 1.17
CA ASN A 578 -15.12 7.93 2.57
C ASN A 578 -14.67 6.61 3.22
N LYS A 579 -13.44 6.59 3.75
CA LYS A 579 -12.87 5.46 4.48
C LYS A 579 -13.60 5.28 5.82
N SER A 580 -13.92 4.03 6.18
CA SER A 580 -14.54 3.70 7.47
C SER A 580 -13.53 3.86 8.62
N ARG A 581 -14.02 4.20 9.82
CA ARG A 581 -13.21 4.25 11.06
C ARG A 581 -12.57 2.89 11.38
N ILE A 582 -13.33 1.82 11.13
CA ILE A 582 -12.88 0.43 11.20
C ILE A 582 -12.76 -0.06 9.76
N CYS A 583 -11.55 -0.36 9.31
CA CYS A 583 -11.29 -0.86 7.96
C CYS A 583 -10.10 -1.83 7.97
N LYS A 584 -9.90 -2.58 6.88
CA LYS A 584 -8.71 -3.44 6.74
C LYS A 584 -7.46 -2.58 6.62
N LEU A 585 -6.37 -3.02 7.25
CA LEU A 585 -5.05 -2.45 7.04
C LEU A 585 -4.59 -2.78 5.62
N LEU A 586 -4.39 -1.76 4.81
CA LEU A 586 -3.93 -1.87 3.42
C LEU A 586 -2.46 -1.45 3.32
N GLN A 587 -1.77 -2.00 2.32
CA GLN A 587 -0.39 -1.62 2.02
C GLN A 587 -0.33 -0.15 1.57
N THR A 588 0.59 0.62 2.12
CA THR A 588 0.83 2.03 1.78
C THR A 588 2.06 2.18 0.88
N LYS A 589 2.23 3.36 0.29
CA LYS A 589 3.46 3.74 -0.42
C LYS A 589 4.50 4.31 0.57
N PRO A 590 5.80 4.30 0.22
CA PRO A 590 6.80 5.12 0.90
C PRO A 590 6.47 6.61 0.78
N TYR A 591 6.55 7.36 1.88
CA TYR A 591 6.36 8.81 1.85
C TYR A 591 7.56 9.48 1.19
N ALA A 592 7.32 10.52 0.40
CA ALA A 592 8.35 11.18 -0.40
C ALA A 592 8.68 12.59 0.12
N TRP A 593 9.94 12.99 -0.03
CA TRP A 593 10.33 14.41 -0.09
C TRP A 593 10.56 14.77 -1.55
N PHE A 594 9.66 15.58 -2.12
CA PHE A 594 9.70 15.92 -3.54
C PHE A 594 10.43 17.25 -3.75
N TYR A 595 11.64 17.17 -4.29
CA TYR A 595 12.49 18.34 -4.54
C TYR A 595 12.24 18.97 -5.92
N ASP A 596 12.21 20.30 -5.97
CA ASP A 596 12.40 21.02 -7.25
C ASP A 596 13.83 20.79 -7.79
N GLN A 597 14.84 21.03 -6.96
CA GLN A 597 16.25 20.74 -7.20
C GLN A 597 16.93 20.31 -5.89
N THR A 598 17.71 19.22 -5.90
CA THR A 598 18.60 18.83 -4.79
C THR A 598 19.93 19.60 -4.85
N HIS A 599 20.83 19.37 -3.89
CA HIS A 599 22.18 19.93 -3.96
C HIS A 599 23.07 19.18 -4.97
N ASP A 600 22.77 17.92 -5.29
CA ASP A 600 23.51 17.12 -6.29
C ASP A 600 23.05 17.37 -7.73
N ASN A 601 21.86 17.93 -7.92
CA ASN A 601 21.36 18.22 -9.27
C ASN A 601 22.15 19.36 -9.94
N PRO A 602 22.45 19.26 -11.25
CA PRO A 602 22.89 20.39 -12.06
C PRO A 602 21.93 21.58 -11.92
N CYS A 603 22.42 22.80 -12.14
CA CYS A 603 21.59 23.99 -12.04
C CYS A 603 20.37 23.87 -12.97
N GLN A 604 19.18 24.12 -12.40
CA GLN A 604 17.92 24.15 -13.13
C GLN A 604 17.94 25.09 -14.35
N ILE A 605 18.67 26.21 -14.26
CA ILE A 605 18.83 27.18 -15.35
C ILE A 605 19.77 26.64 -16.45
N GLU A 606 20.85 25.95 -16.07
CA GLU A 606 21.79 25.32 -17.03
C GLU A 606 21.13 24.16 -17.78
N ARG A 607 20.26 23.37 -17.12
CA ARG A 607 19.57 22.22 -17.73
C ARG A 607 18.35 22.60 -18.57
N ARG A 608 17.58 23.63 -18.17
CA ARG A 608 16.30 23.99 -18.80
C ARG A 608 16.22 25.48 -19.14
N SER A 609 15.73 26.30 -18.22
CA SER A 609 15.53 27.75 -18.40
C SER A 609 15.33 28.46 -17.06
N VAL A 610 15.37 29.80 -17.08
CA VAL A 610 15.04 30.63 -15.90
C VAL A 610 13.55 30.51 -15.58
N GLU A 611 12.72 30.52 -16.63
CA GLU A 611 11.27 30.43 -16.64
C GLU A 611 10.74 29.15 -15.95
N ASP A 612 11.40 28.01 -16.12
CA ASP A 612 10.94 26.75 -15.52
C ASP A 612 11.03 26.75 -13.98
N SER A 613 11.82 27.65 -13.39
CA SER A 613 12.07 27.69 -11.94
C SER A 613 10.81 27.96 -11.11
N ILE A 614 9.94 28.85 -11.62
CA ILE A 614 8.62 29.15 -11.01
C ILE A 614 7.64 28.00 -11.27
N THR A 615 7.52 27.57 -12.53
CA THR A 615 6.50 26.58 -12.94
C THR A 615 6.73 25.24 -12.25
N ARG A 616 7.99 24.84 -12.08
CA ARG A 616 8.40 23.67 -11.32
C ARG A 616 8.13 23.83 -9.82
N SER A 617 8.48 24.97 -9.22
CA SER A 617 8.18 25.24 -7.81
C SER A 617 6.70 25.13 -7.50
N ALA A 618 5.84 25.66 -8.38
CA ALA A 618 4.40 25.62 -8.19
C ALA A 618 3.86 24.20 -8.35
N CYS A 619 4.32 23.46 -9.36
CA CYS A 619 3.97 22.05 -9.55
C CYS A 619 4.38 21.17 -8.35
N VAL A 620 5.57 21.40 -7.78
CA VAL A 620 6.05 20.72 -6.56
C VAL A 620 5.20 21.10 -5.34
N ALA A 621 4.91 22.40 -5.14
CA ALA A 621 4.10 22.88 -4.01
C ALA A 621 2.65 22.34 -4.01
N MET A 622 2.12 21.91 -5.16
CA MET A 622 0.80 21.29 -5.26
C MET A 622 0.78 19.77 -5.00
N ALA A 623 1.94 19.13 -4.81
CA ALA A 623 1.99 17.73 -4.39
C ALA A 623 1.49 17.53 -2.94
N ASN A 624 0.96 16.35 -2.62
CA ASN A 624 0.57 15.98 -1.25
C ASN A 624 1.67 15.16 -0.58
N CYS A 625 2.81 15.77 -0.37
CA CYS A 625 3.96 15.18 0.30
C CYS A 625 4.88 16.31 0.76
N SER A 626 5.83 16.01 1.63
CA SER A 626 6.90 16.96 1.95
C SER A 626 7.57 17.49 0.67
N THR A 627 7.91 18.77 0.63
CA THR A 627 8.55 19.43 -0.52
C THR A 627 9.93 19.95 -0.16
N GLY A 628 10.82 20.04 -1.14
CA GLY A 628 12.21 20.44 -0.93
C GLY A 628 12.77 21.35 -2.03
N SER A 629 13.74 22.18 -1.66
CA SER A 629 14.55 22.96 -2.59
C SER A 629 15.99 23.08 -2.12
N ASN A 630 16.90 23.51 -3.00
CA ASN A 630 18.29 23.83 -2.66
C ASN A 630 18.50 25.34 -2.57
N ARG A 631 19.25 25.79 -1.55
CA ARG A 631 19.66 27.18 -1.36
C ARG A 631 20.40 27.68 -2.62
N GLY A 632 19.86 28.73 -3.24
CA GLY A 632 20.34 29.24 -4.53
C GLY A 632 19.40 29.04 -5.71
N TYR A 633 18.46 28.09 -5.62
CA TYR A 633 17.39 27.93 -6.58
C TYR A 633 16.45 29.15 -6.57
N ASP A 634 16.02 29.57 -5.38
CA ASP A 634 15.11 30.71 -5.18
C ASP A 634 15.73 32.04 -5.64
N GLU A 635 17.05 32.17 -5.54
CA GLU A 635 17.81 33.33 -6.00
C GLU A 635 18.18 33.32 -7.49
N LEU A 636 17.74 32.30 -8.23
CA LEU A 636 18.06 32.09 -9.65
C LEU A 636 19.57 32.16 -9.91
N ILE A 637 20.35 31.33 -9.20
CA ILE A 637 21.80 31.20 -9.42
C ILE A 637 22.05 30.38 -10.69
N PRO A 638 22.71 30.93 -11.73
CA PRO A 638 22.79 30.31 -13.05
C PRO A 638 24.01 29.38 -13.22
N HIS A 639 24.49 28.77 -12.13
CA HIS A 639 25.58 27.80 -12.12
C HIS A 639 25.39 26.81 -10.97
N HIS A 640 25.82 25.56 -11.14
CA HIS A 640 25.79 24.57 -10.06
C HIS A 640 26.65 25.00 -8.85
N ILE A 641 26.13 24.81 -7.64
CA ILE A 641 26.81 25.16 -6.38
C ILE A 641 27.50 23.89 -5.88
N ASP A 642 28.69 23.66 -6.43
CA ASP A 642 29.43 22.40 -6.30
C ASP A 642 29.87 22.09 -4.86
N VAL A 643 29.57 20.87 -4.40
CA VAL A 643 29.85 20.41 -3.03
C VAL A 643 31.34 20.32 -2.70
N VAL A 644 32.24 20.34 -3.68
CA VAL A 644 33.70 20.24 -3.53
C VAL A 644 34.35 21.62 -3.68
N HIS A 645 34.22 22.21 -4.86
CA HIS A 645 34.98 23.38 -5.31
C HIS A 645 34.39 24.73 -4.90
N GLU A 646 33.15 24.78 -4.41
CA GLU A 646 32.60 26.06 -3.92
C GLU A 646 33.21 26.44 -2.56
N THR A 647 33.75 27.66 -2.51
CA THR A 647 34.45 28.25 -1.35
C THR A 647 33.85 29.58 -0.91
N ARG A 648 32.93 30.16 -1.70
CA ARG A 648 32.26 31.42 -1.38
C ARG A 648 31.08 31.17 -0.45
N PHE A 649 30.74 32.19 0.35
CA PHE A 649 29.60 32.12 1.25
C PHE A 649 28.29 32.59 0.58
N TYR A 650 27.15 32.05 1.01
CA TYR A 650 25.81 32.47 0.58
C TYR A 650 25.53 33.93 0.94
N SER A 651 24.92 34.71 0.03
CA SER A 651 24.58 36.11 0.30
C SER A 651 23.77 36.29 1.60
N LYS A 652 24.13 37.29 2.41
CA LYS A 652 23.40 37.66 3.64
C LYS A 652 22.08 38.35 3.29
N TRP A 653 21.06 38.12 4.11
CA TRP A 653 19.80 38.85 4.07
C TRP A 653 19.99 40.32 4.46
N GLY A 654 19.23 41.20 3.80
CA GLY A 654 19.17 42.62 4.12
C GLY A 654 18.90 43.52 2.91
N TYR A 655 18.80 44.83 3.19
CA TYR A 655 18.37 45.84 2.23
C TYR A 655 19.53 46.72 1.70
N GLN A 656 20.78 46.40 2.02
CA GLN A 656 21.96 47.10 1.48
C GLN A 656 22.39 46.52 0.12
N ASN A 657 23.18 47.27 -0.65
CA ASN A 657 23.77 46.76 -1.88
C ASN A 657 24.57 45.46 -1.61
N LYS A 658 24.47 44.48 -2.52
CA LYS A 658 25.03 43.12 -2.41
C LYS A 658 24.37 42.19 -1.37
N GLN A 659 23.27 42.59 -0.72
CA GLN A 659 22.44 41.70 0.11
C GLN A 659 21.22 41.21 -0.66
N ILE A 660 20.59 40.13 -0.17
CA ILE A 660 19.35 39.56 -0.70
C ILE A 660 18.15 39.92 0.18
N ASN A 661 16.97 40.06 -0.43
CA ASN A 661 15.73 40.35 0.27
C ASN A 661 14.53 39.76 -0.48
N GLU A 662 13.32 40.01 0.01
CA GLU A 662 12.04 39.51 -0.52
C GLU A 662 11.78 39.79 -2.02
N LYS A 663 12.45 40.79 -2.59
CA LYS A 663 12.35 41.18 -4.01
C LYS A 663 13.44 40.55 -4.88
N THR A 664 14.40 39.83 -4.28
CA THR A 664 15.42 39.10 -5.02
C THR A 664 14.79 37.87 -5.66
N ALA A 665 14.83 37.82 -7.00
CA ALA A 665 14.43 36.64 -7.77
C ALA A 665 13.05 36.08 -7.35
N ILE A 666 12.91 34.76 -7.17
CA ILE A 666 11.60 34.12 -6.93
C ILE A 666 11.26 33.95 -5.45
N ILE A 667 12.01 34.55 -4.52
CA ILE A 667 11.83 34.39 -3.05
C ILE A 667 10.39 34.69 -2.60
N SER A 668 9.81 35.82 -3.02
CA SER A 668 8.42 36.18 -2.68
C SER A 668 7.39 35.22 -3.25
N ILE A 669 7.62 34.69 -4.46
CA ILE A 669 6.77 33.65 -5.06
C ILE A 669 6.90 32.35 -4.27
N LYS A 670 8.12 31.95 -3.89
CA LYS A 670 8.38 30.74 -3.12
C LYS A 670 7.72 30.79 -1.74
N LYS A 671 7.74 31.96 -1.08
CA LYS A 671 6.99 32.23 0.16
C LYS A 671 5.49 31.94 -0.01
N SER A 672 4.90 32.45 -1.08
CA SER A 672 3.47 32.24 -1.40
C SER A 672 3.16 30.78 -1.71
N LEU A 673 4.02 30.10 -2.48
CA LEU A 673 3.87 28.68 -2.81
C LEU A 673 4.03 27.75 -1.59
N ASN A 674 5.03 28.00 -0.74
CA ASN A 674 5.23 27.26 0.51
C ASN A 674 4.06 27.50 1.48
N LYS A 675 3.57 28.74 1.57
CA LYS A 675 2.34 29.05 2.32
C LYS A 675 1.13 28.30 1.77
N LEU A 676 0.90 28.33 0.46
CA LEU A 676 -0.19 27.63 -0.21
C LEU A 676 -0.14 26.12 0.06
N HIS A 677 1.04 25.51 -0.03
CA HIS A 677 1.27 24.11 0.27
C HIS A 677 0.83 23.74 1.70
N MET A 678 1.29 24.51 2.71
CA MET A 678 0.89 24.32 4.11
C MET A 678 -0.62 24.57 4.32
N ASP A 679 -1.15 25.67 3.79
CA ASP A 679 -2.56 26.04 3.92
C ASP A 679 -3.49 24.98 3.31
N LEU A 680 -3.12 24.37 2.17
CA LEU A 680 -3.86 23.27 1.53
C LEU A 680 -3.93 22.04 2.43
N PHE A 681 -2.81 21.62 3.03
CA PHE A 681 -2.81 20.48 3.92
C PHE A 681 -3.62 20.77 5.20
N GLN A 682 -3.35 21.89 5.88
CA GLN A 682 -4.01 22.25 7.14
C GLN A 682 -5.53 22.43 6.99
N GLN A 683 -5.99 22.92 5.83
CA GLN A 683 -7.42 23.03 5.53
C GLN A 683 -8.06 21.70 5.05
N GLY A 684 -7.28 20.63 4.88
CA GLY A 684 -7.78 19.30 4.51
C GLY A 684 -8.04 19.10 3.02
N PHE A 685 -7.27 19.70 2.12
CA PHE A 685 -7.34 19.45 0.67
C PHE A 685 -6.66 18.13 0.27
N THR A 686 -7.11 17.00 0.84
CA THR A 686 -6.43 15.69 0.73
C THR A 686 -6.60 14.97 -0.61
N GLN A 687 -7.48 15.42 -1.50
CA GLN A 687 -7.68 14.80 -2.81
C GLN A 687 -6.87 15.51 -3.91
N LEU A 688 -6.39 14.75 -4.90
CA LEU A 688 -5.57 15.23 -6.02
C LEU A 688 -6.09 14.75 -7.38
N MET A 689 -5.96 15.60 -8.38
CA MET A 689 -6.02 15.24 -9.80
C MET A 689 -4.95 16.03 -10.55
N VAL A 690 -4.21 15.36 -11.42
CA VAL A 690 -3.26 16.00 -12.35
C VAL A 690 -3.70 15.68 -13.76
N ASP A 691 -3.69 16.70 -14.62
CA ASP A 691 -4.09 16.62 -16.03
C ASP A 691 -3.18 17.50 -16.89
N GLN A 692 -3.17 17.27 -18.20
CA GLN A 692 -2.32 17.99 -19.17
C GLN A 692 -3.20 18.74 -20.17
N LEU A 693 -3.13 20.08 -20.15
CA LEU A 693 -3.95 20.94 -21.02
C LEU A 693 -3.35 21.12 -22.42
N SER A 694 -2.03 20.98 -22.54
CA SER A 694 -1.27 21.12 -23.78
C SER A 694 0.11 20.45 -23.63
N THR A 695 0.90 20.34 -24.70
CA THR A 695 2.26 19.76 -24.60
C THR A 695 3.16 20.47 -23.59
N SER A 696 2.93 21.77 -23.33
CA SER A 696 3.68 22.60 -22.38
C SER A 696 2.92 22.96 -21.09
N ALA A 697 1.65 22.58 -20.92
CA ALA A 697 0.80 23.07 -19.81
C ALA A 697 0.19 21.97 -18.93
N LEU A 698 0.36 22.10 -17.61
CA LEU A 698 -0.21 21.21 -16.60
C LEU A 698 -1.34 21.88 -15.82
N LEU A 699 -2.35 21.09 -15.46
CA LEU A 699 -3.41 21.42 -14.51
C LEU A 699 -3.29 20.49 -13.29
N ILE A 700 -3.16 21.07 -12.10
CA ILE A 700 -3.10 20.34 -10.84
C ILE A 700 -4.24 20.82 -9.94
N ASN A 701 -5.16 19.93 -9.58
CA ASN A 701 -6.32 20.21 -8.74
C ASN A 701 -6.15 19.55 -7.37
N ARG A 702 -6.12 20.37 -6.32
CA ARG A 702 -6.19 19.94 -4.92
C ARG A 702 -7.62 20.15 -4.43
N HIS A 703 -8.28 19.10 -3.95
CA HIS A 703 -9.70 19.13 -3.56
C HIS A 703 -9.89 18.73 -2.09
N ASN A 704 -10.78 19.44 -1.41
CA ASN A 704 -11.16 19.17 -0.03
C ASN A 704 -12.45 18.33 0.01
N PRO A 705 -12.40 17.06 0.46
CA PRO A 705 -13.57 16.17 0.41
C PRO A 705 -14.70 16.55 1.38
N GLU A 706 -14.46 17.41 2.38
CA GLU A 706 -15.47 17.80 3.38
C GLU A 706 -16.18 19.12 3.05
N THR A 707 -15.45 20.09 2.50
CA THR A 707 -15.98 21.40 2.09
C THR A 707 -16.31 21.48 0.60
N HIS A 708 -15.78 20.55 -0.20
CA HIS A 708 -15.80 20.51 -1.66
C HIS A 708 -15.20 21.73 -2.36
N LYS A 709 -14.43 22.54 -1.65
CA LYS A 709 -13.56 23.55 -2.27
C LYS A 709 -12.44 22.87 -3.06
N SER A 710 -12.03 23.51 -4.14
CA SER A 710 -10.91 23.07 -4.99
C SER A 710 -9.92 24.22 -5.16
N VAL A 711 -8.64 23.90 -5.29
CA VAL A 711 -7.60 24.83 -5.75
C VAL A 711 -6.99 24.26 -7.03
N LEU A 712 -7.13 25.01 -8.12
CA LEU A 712 -6.55 24.67 -9.42
C LEU A 712 -5.29 25.49 -9.63
N LEU A 713 -4.12 24.83 -9.70
CA LEU A 713 -2.93 25.42 -10.29
C LEU A 713 -2.90 25.08 -11.79
N ILE A 714 -2.74 26.09 -12.62
CA ILE A 714 -2.39 25.93 -14.04
C ILE A 714 -0.97 26.46 -14.22
N SER A 715 -0.10 25.63 -14.80
CA SER A 715 1.34 25.87 -14.92
C SER A 715 1.77 25.73 -16.37
N HIS A 716 2.09 26.84 -17.05
CA HIS A 716 2.61 26.84 -18.42
C HIS A 716 4.13 26.68 -18.37
N THR A 717 4.59 25.43 -18.35
CA THR A 717 5.98 25.04 -18.08
C THR A 717 6.96 25.48 -19.18
N SER A 718 8.26 25.47 -18.87
CA SER A 718 9.32 25.85 -19.82
C SER A 718 10.44 24.80 -19.87
N PHE A 719 10.09 23.53 -20.09
CA PHE A 719 11.07 22.44 -20.18
C PHE A 719 12.14 22.64 -21.26
N PHE A 720 11.77 23.35 -22.33
CA PHE A 720 12.67 23.79 -23.40
C PHE A 720 12.80 25.31 -23.36
N GLN A 721 13.89 25.86 -23.90
CA GLN A 721 14.06 27.31 -24.03
C GLN A 721 12.90 27.91 -24.86
N PRO A 722 12.26 29.01 -24.42
CA PRO A 722 11.10 29.57 -25.12
C PRO A 722 11.43 30.03 -26.55
N SER A 723 10.75 29.45 -27.53
CA SER A 723 10.79 29.95 -28.91
C SER A 723 9.94 31.21 -29.06
N GLY A 724 10.18 32.00 -30.11
CA GLY A 724 9.37 33.19 -30.43
C GLY A 724 7.88 32.92 -30.72
N LYS A 725 7.50 31.63 -30.85
CA LYS A 725 6.12 31.15 -30.89
C LYS A 725 5.93 30.06 -29.82
N TRP A 726 4.84 30.14 -29.07
CA TRP A 726 4.46 29.13 -28.07
C TRP A 726 3.07 28.55 -28.37
N GLU A 727 2.75 27.41 -27.76
CA GLU A 727 1.49 26.69 -27.91
C GLU A 727 0.32 27.49 -27.33
N TYR A 728 -0.85 27.41 -27.95
CA TYR A 728 -2.09 27.98 -27.41
C TYR A 728 -2.79 26.95 -26.52
N ILE A 729 -3.06 27.30 -25.27
CA ILE A 729 -3.74 26.43 -24.31
C ILE A 729 -5.26 26.55 -24.54
N ASN A 730 -5.93 25.42 -24.74
CA ASN A 730 -7.38 25.36 -24.92
C ASN A 730 -8.13 25.92 -23.69
N SER A 731 -9.29 26.53 -23.91
CA SER A 731 -10.12 27.08 -22.84
C SER A 731 -10.60 25.99 -21.87
N LEU A 732 -10.45 26.21 -20.57
CA LEU A 732 -10.80 25.27 -19.51
C LEU A 732 -12.24 25.52 -19.01
N SER A 733 -13.05 24.47 -18.92
CA SER A 733 -14.40 24.53 -18.34
C SER A 733 -14.41 24.01 -16.90
N ILE A 734 -14.94 24.80 -15.96
CA ILE A 734 -15.02 24.48 -14.52
C ILE A 734 -16.47 24.50 -14.01
N GLU A 735 -16.76 23.73 -12.97
CA GLU A 735 -18.02 23.77 -12.22
C GLU A 735 -17.77 24.42 -10.86
N GLY A 736 -18.62 25.38 -10.47
CA GLY A 736 -18.42 26.20 -9.26
C GLY A 736 -18.04 27.65 -9.55
N VAL A 737 -17.94 28.46 -8.50
CA VAL A 737 -17.60 29.90 -8.52
C VAL A 737 -16.10 30.04 -8.22
N ILE A 738 -15.38 30.88 -8.97
CA ILE A 738 -14.00 31.26 -8.59
C ILE A 738 -14.12 32.25 -7.44
N ASP A 739 -13.67 31.87 -6.25
CA ASP A 739 -13.66 32.71 -5.05
C ASP A 739 -12.60 33.83 -5.21
N ASP A 740 -11.39 33.45 -5.60
CA ASP A 740 -10.22 34.31 -5.73
C ASP A 740 -9.15 33.69 -6.63
N ILE A 741 -8.26 34.51 -7.19
CA ILE A 741 -6.98 34.08 -7.75
C ILE A 741 -5.93 34.21 -6.65
N ILE A 742 -5.62 33.08 -5.99
CA ILE A 742 -4.66 33.02 -4.88
C ILE A 742 -3.35 33.68 -5.29
N LEU A 743 -2.83 33.33 -6.47
CA LEU A 743 -1.67 33.98 -7.09
C LEU A 743 -1.69 33.86 -8.61
N GLU A 744 -1.11 34.86 -9.28
CA GLU A 744 -0.63 34.75 -10.67
C GLU A 744 0.81 35.30 -10.76
N ALA A 745 1.68 34.59 -11.48
CA ALA A 745 3.08 34.96 -11.63
C ALA A 745 3.64 34.58 -13.00
N SER A 746 4.62 35.34 -13.49
CA SER A 746 5.40 34.99 -14.68
C SER A 746 6.81 35.61 -14.67
N ILE A 747 7.78 34.89 -15.24
CA ILE A 747 9.08 35.46 -15.65
C ILE A 747 8.97 35.92 -17.10
N ASN A 748 9.56 37.07 -17.43
CA ASN A 748 9.57 37.60 -18.79
C ASN A 748 10.97 38.10 -19.18
N HIS A 749 11.54 37.51 -20.21
CA HIS A 749 12.78 37.95 -20.83
C HIS A 749 12.54 38.54 -22.23
N PRO A 750 13.03 39.76 -22.54
CA PRO A 750 13.07 40.25 -23.92
C PRO A 750 14.00 39.34 -24.73
N GLN A 751 13.52 38.85 -25.88
CA GLN A 751 14.17 37.80 -26.70
C GLN A 751 15.59 38.12 -27.24
N GLU A 752 16.11 39.31 -26.98
CA GLU A 752 17.43 39.76 -27.43
C GLU A 752 18.53 39.67 -26.35
N ARG A 753 18.20 39.32 -25.10
CA ARG A 753 19.16 39.28 -23.99
C ARG A 753 18.89 38.12 -23.03
N GLU A 754 19.53 36.96 -23.26
CA GLU A 754 19.60 35.91 -22.24
C GLU A 754 20.28 36.46 -20.97
N PRO A 755 19.62 36.44 -19.79
CA PRO A 755 20.19 36.99 -18.55
C PRO A 755 21.52 36.35 -18.17
N VAL A 756 21.65 35.05 -18.45
CA VAL A 756 22.83 34.23 -18.21
C VAL A 756 24.07 34.76 -18.95
N ARG A 757 23.92 35.31 -20.16
CA ARG A 757 25.05 35.86 -20.93
C ARG A 757 25.66 37.13 -20.32
N ASN A 758 24.87 37.88 -19.55
CA ASN A 758 25.31 39.10 -18.88
C ASN A 758 25.60 38.88 -17.39
N PHE A 759 25.52 37.63 -16.90
CA PHE A 759 25.79 37.31 -15.50
C PHE A 759 27.28 37.38 -15.19
N GLN A 760 27.64 38.14 -14.16
CA GLN A 760 29.01 38.19 -13.63
C GLN A 760 29.08 37.47 -12.28
N ARG A 761 29.78 36.32 -12.23
CA ARG A 761 30.01 35.55 -11.00
C ARG A 761 30.89 36.36 -10.04
N SER A 762 30.38 36.65 -8.84
CA SER A 762 31.13 37.32 -7.77
C SER A 762 32.25 36.42 -7.24
N LYS A 763 33.39 37.01 -6.88
CA LYS A 763 34.52 36.30 -6.25
C LYS A 763 34.37 36.16 -4.72
N GLU A 764 33.54 36.99 -4.09
CA GLU A 764 33.45 37.13 -2.63
C GLU A 764 32.28 36.32 -2.04
N TYR A 765 31.19 36.19 -2.79
CA TYR A 765 29.93 35.59 -2.34
C TYR A 765 29.21 34.90 -3.49
N ILE A 766 28.26 34.03 -3.17
CA ILE A 766 27.42 33.37 -4.17
C ILE A 766 26.25 34.31 -4.54
N ASN A 767 26.18 34.72 -5.82
CA ASN A 767 25.21 35.65 -6.38
C ASN A 767 24.37 35.02 -7.51
N GLY A 768 23.13 35.48 -7.68
CA GLY A 768 22.20 35.06 -8.74
C GLY A 768 21.89 36.15 -9.76
N LEU A 769 20.84 35.94 -10.56
CA LEU A 769 20.46 36.85 -11.65
C LEU A 769 19.75 38.13 -11.16
N GLU A 770 20.41 39.28 -11.29
CA GLU A 770 19.88 40.59 -10.83
C GLU A 770 18.88 41.25 -11.80
N GLN A 771 18.89 40.91 -13.09
CA GLN A 771 18.12 41.62 -14.14
C GLN A 771 16.84 40.88 -14.61
N THR A 772 16.39 39.87 -13.86
CA THR A 772 15.19 39.08 -14.20
C THR A 772 13.92 39.88 -13.91
N LYS A 773 13.08 40.13 -14.93
CA LYS A 773 11.77 40.76 -14.75
C LYS A 773 10.76 39.72 -14.32
N ILE A 774 10.27 39.85 -13.10
CA ILE A 774 9.27 38.98 -12.49
C ILE A 774 7.97 39.76 -12.33
N TYR A 775 6.89 39.19 -12.83
CA TYR A 775 5.52 39.59 -12.51
C TYR A 775 4.99 38.64 -11.44
N PHE A 776 4.42 39.20 -10.38
CA PHE A 776 3.80 38.45 -9.30
C PHE A 776 2.69 39.28 -8.65
N ARG A 777 1.54 38.64 -8.40
CA ARG A 777 0.45 39.16 -7.58
C ARG A 777 -0.23 38.03 -6.81
N GLU A 778 -0.81 38.38 -5.67
CA GLU A 778 -1.61 37.50 -4.81
C GLU A 778 -3.01 38.10 -4.61
N ASN A 779 -4.00 37.24 -4.34
CA ASN A 779 -5.39 37.59 -4.04
C ASN A 779 -5.99 38.55 -5.10
N VAL A 780 -5.94 38.13 -6.37
CA VAL A 780 -6.30 38.95 -7.53
C VAL A 780 -7.75 38.70 -7.94
N LEU A 781 -8.56 39.77 -7.97
CA LEU A 781 -9.90 39.71 -8.54
C LEU A 781 -9.84 39.28 -10.02
N ILE A 782 -10.75 38.38 -10.43
CA ILE A 782 -10.77 37.79 -11.78
C ILE A 782 -10.78 38.82 -12.92
N GLU A 783 -11.40 39.98 -12.70
CA GLU A 783 -11.46 41.11 -13.64
C GLU A 783 -10.10 41.82 -13.84
N GLN A 784 -9.18 41.64 -12.89
CA GLN A 784 -7.85 42.25 -12.85
C GLN A 784 -6.73 41.28 -13.28
N SER A 785 -7.06 40.01 -13.53
CA SER A 785 -6.10 39.00 -13.99
C SER A 785 -5.46 39.41 -15.30
N ARG A 786 -4.14 39.22 -15.40
CA ARG A 786 -3.45 39.29 -16.68
C ARG A 786 -3.47 37.96 -17.41
N CYS A 787 -3.45 36.85 -16.68
CA CYS A 787 -3.25 35.52 -17.26
C CYS A 787 -4.54 34.90 -17.85
N ILE A 788 -5.71 35.20 -17.29
CA ILE A 788 -6.98 34.59 -17.73
C ILE A 788 -8.13 35.61 -17.90
N ARG A 789 -9.17 35.19 -18.62
CA ARG A 789 -10.47 35.87 -18.73
C ARG A 789 -11.60 34.84 -18.64
N LEU A 790 -12.79 35.27 -18.22
CA LEU A 790 -13.98 34.43 -18.24
C LEU A 790 -14.91 34.81 -19.40
N LYS A 791 -15.38 33.80 -20.14
CA LYS A 791 -16.46 33.95 -21.14
C LYS A 791 -17.87 34.04 -20.52
N SER A 792 -18.00 33.55 -19.30
CA SER A 792 -19.25 33.37 -18.55
C SER A 792 -19.22 34.17 -17.24
N PRO A 793 -20.33 34.76 -16.77
CA PRO A 793 -20.34 35.51 -15.52
C PRO A 793 -19.88 34.69 -14.31
N ASN A 794 -19.00 35.25 -13.47
CA ASN A 794 -18.62 34.64 -12.19
C ASN A 794 -19.67 34.88 -11.09
N SER A 795 -20.97 34.85 -11.43
CA SER A 795 -22.06 35.04 -10.48
C SER A 795 -22.41 33.73 -9.77
N PRO A 796 -22.72 33.72 -8.46
CA PRO A 796 -23.29 32.56 -7.75
C PRO A 796 -24.62 32.06 -8.33
N ASP A 797 -25.36 32.92 -9.04
CA ASP A 797 -26.65 32.61 -9.67
C ASP A 797 -26.50 31.96 -11.06
N TYR A 798 -25.29 31.95 -11.64
CA TYR A 798 -25.06 31.36 -12.95
C TYR A 798 -25.04 29.83 -12.89
N ILE A 799 -26.04 29.22 -13.51
CA ILE A 799 -26.24 27.78 -13.64
C ILE A 799 -25.54 27.30 -14.92
N GLY A 800 -24.39 26.67 -14.78
CA GLY A 800 -23.61 26.12 -15.89
C GLY A 800 -22.13 25.99 -15.58
N PHE A 801 -21.38 25.43 -16.53
CA PHE A 801 -19.91 25.46 -16.51
C PHE A 801 -19.41 26.87 -16.83
N ARG A 802 -18.40 27.34 -16.11
CA ARG A 802 -17.68 28.58 -16.43
C ARG A 802 -16.49 28.26 -17.32
N THR A 803 -16.28 29.05 -18.36
CA THR A 803 -15.17 28.85 -19.31
C THR A 803 -14.09 29.91 -19.11
N ILE A 804 -12.90 29.43 -18.74
CA ILE A 804 -11.66 30.18 -18.57
C ILE A 804 -10.93 30.21 -19.92
N GLU A 805 -10.57 31.39 -20.40
CA GLU A 805 -9.69 31.60 -21.54
C GLU A 805 -8.33 32.14 -21.07
N PHE A 806 -7.25 31.58 -21.62
CA PHE A 806 -5.90 32.05 -21.37
C PHE A 806 -5.57 33.24 -22.28
N THR A 807 -4.89 34.24 -21.74
CA THR A 807 -4.47 35.41 -22.52
C THR A 807 -3.07 35.23 -23.13
N ASN A 808 -2.70 36.15 -24.02
CA ASN A 808 -1.34 36.22 -24.58
C ASN A 808 -0.23 36.55 -23.54
N GLU A 809 -0.60 36.90 -22.30
CA GLU A 809 0.35 37.11 -21.20
C GLU A 809 0.64 35.82 -20.43
N PHE A 810 -0.16 34.75 -20.60
CA PHE A 810 0.08 33.44 -19.98
C PHE A 810 1.06 32.59 -20.83
N ARG A 811 2.31 33.05 -20.88
CA ARG A 811 3.41 32.49 -21.70
C ARG A 811 4.17 31.37 -20.95
N PRO A 812 5.04 30.58 -21.60
CA PRO A 812 5.92 29.65 -20.89
C PRO A 812 6.67 30.36 -19.76
N GLY A 813 6.73 29.76 -18.57
CA GLY A 813 7.19 30.40 -17.34
C GLY A 813 6.10 31.14 -16.54
N SER A 814 4.81 30.89 -16.83
CA SER A 814 3.68 31.48 -16.11
C SER A 814 2.90 30.46 -15.28
N ILE A 815 2.41 30.89 -14.12
CA ILE A 815 1.54 30.12 -13.23
C ILE A 815 0.32 30.94 -12.80
N ILE A 816 -0.79 30.25 -12.53
CA ILE A 816 -1.97 30.83 -11.89
C ILE A 816 -2.65 29.80 -10.99
N ALA A 817 -2.96 30.17 -9.74
CA ALA A 817 -3.69 29.35 -8.79
C ALA A 817 -5.06 29.97 -8.48
N LEU A 818 -6.12 29.19 -8.67
CA LEU A 818 -7.53 29.59 -8.54
C LEU A 818 -8.19 28.85 -7.39
N GLN A 819 -8.85 29.56 -6.47
CA GLN A 819 -9.73 28.92 -5.49
C GLN A 819 -11.16 28.85 -6.04
N ILE A 820 -11.78 27.68 -5.98
CA ILE A 820 -13.14 27.43 -6.48
C ILE A 820 -14.01 26.84 -5.39
N SER A 821 -15.17 27.46 -5.15
CA SER A 821 -16.23 26.94 -4.29
C SER A 821 -17.38 26.32 -5.08
N VAL A 822 -18.03 25.31 -4.49
CA VAL A 822 -19.29 24.76 -5.01
C VAL A 822 -20.40 25.81 -5.07
N LEU A 823 -21.29 25.68 -6.06
CA LEU A 823 -22.46 26.56 -6.22
C LEU A 823 -23.36 26.57 -4.97
N PRO A 824 -24.02 27.69 -4.62
CA PRO A 824 -24.86 27.77 -3.42
C PRO A 824 -25.97 26.71 -3.33
N GLN A 825 -26.58 26.35 -4.47
CA GLN A 825 -27.64 25.33 -4.53
C GLN A 825 -27.08 23.93 -4.22
N ILE A 826 -25.88 23.62 -4.70
CA ILE A 826 -25.14 22.38 -4.38
C ILE A 826 -24.77 22.37 -2.89
N ARG A 827 -24.24 23.48 -2.37
CA ARG A 827 -23.90 23.63 -0.94
C ARG A 827 -25.11 23.40 -0.03
N GLN A 828 -26.27 23.96 -0.36
CA GLN A 828 -27.50 23.70 0.40
C GLN A 828 -27.95 22.24 0.32
N SER A 829 -27.79 21.60 -0.85
CA SER A 829 -28.08 20.17 -1.03
C SER A 829 -27.17 19.30 -0.14
N ILE A 830 -25.87 19.61 -0.07
CA ILE A 830 -24.92 18.95 0.83
C ILE A 830 -25.31 19.14 2.31
N ILE A 831 -25.74 20.34 2.71
CA ILE A 831 -26.23 20.61 4.08
C ILE A 831 -27.44 19.73 4.39
N ASN A 832 -28.41 19.64 3.47
CA ASN A 832 -29.59 18.80 3.64
C ASN A 832 -29.21 17.30 3.73
N ILE A 833 -28.29 16.81 2.90
CA ILE A 833 -27.79 15.43 2.99
C ILE A 833 -27.07 15.19 4.31
N LYS A 834 -26.19 16.10 4.76
CA LYS A 834 -25.52 16.01 6.07
C LYS A 834 -26.52 16.05 7.24
N GLN A 835 -27.70 16.66 7.09
CA GLN A 835 -28.81 16.55 8.05
C GLN A 835 -29.53 15.19 7.97
N MET A 836 -29.73 14.61 6.78
CA MET A 836 -30.29 13.25 6.63
C MET A 836 -29.37 12.19 7.22
N ILE A 837 -28.05 12.29 7.02
CA ILE A 837 -27.05 11.39 7.60
C ILE A 837 -27.09 11.43 9.15
N LYS A 838 -27.32 12.59 9.77
CA LYS A 838 -27.50 12.71 11.23
C LYS A 838 -28.75 11.98 11.76
N GLN A 839 -29.68 11.56 10.91
CA GLN A 839 -30.82 10.75 11.36
C GLN A 839 -30.39 9.33 11.76
N PHE A 840 -29.29 8.81 11.20
CA PHE A 840 -28.83 7.46 11.46
C PHE A 840 -28.35 7.28 12.91
N SER A 841 -27.56 8.23 13.42
CA SER A 841 -27.07 8.21 14.81
C SER A 841 -28.08 8.65 15.88
N ASN A 842 -29.28 9.12 15.48
CA ASN A 842 -30.33 9.55 16.42
C ASN A 842 -31.50 8.56 16.42
N SER A 843 -31.65 7.80 17.51
CA SER A 843 -32.68 6.78 17.71
C SER A 843 -34.13 7.30 17.74
N THR A 844 -34.33 8.62 17.82
CA THR A 844 -35.64 9.31 17.78
C THR A 844 -35.96 9.95 16.42
N SER A 845 -35.05 9.84 15.44
CA SER A 845 -35.19 10.42 14.11
C SER A 845 -36.34 9.82 13.30
N GLN A 846 -36.73 10.50 12.21
CA GLN A 846 -37.74 10.00 11.29
C GLN A 846 -37.31 8.65 10.67
N PHE A 847 -36.07 8.54 10.19
CA PHE A 847 -35.54 7.28 9.66
C PHE A 847 -35.62 6.14 10.70
N ASN A 848 -35.14 6.37 11.93
CA ASN A 848 -35.19 5.35 12.99
C ASN A 848 -36.63 4.95 13.35
N LYS A 849 -37.60 5.88 13.32
CA LYS A 849 -39.03 5.57 13.51
C LYS A 849 -39.61 4.71 12.37
N ILE A 850 -39.23 4.99 11.13
CA ILE A 850 -39.65 4.19 9.96
C ILE A 850 -39.07 2.78 10.07
N VAL A 851 -37.77 2.65 10.33
CA VAL A 851 -37.10 1.34 10.44
C VAL A 851 -37.69 0.50 11.58
N LYS A 852 -37.97 1.08 12.75
CA LYS A 852 -38.58 0.38 13.90
C LYS A 852 -39.95 -0.26 13.61
N ASN A 853 -40.67 0.22 12.59
CA ASN A 853 -41.96 -0.34 12.19
C ASN A 853 -41.84 -1.51 11.20
N LEU A 854 -40.65 -1.80 10.67
CA LEU A 854 -40.42 -2.89 9.71
C LEU A 854 -40.34 -4.24 10.45
N THR A 855 -41.04 -5.25 9.92
CA THR A 855 -40.89 -6.64 10.36
C THR A 855 -39.70 -7.32 9.68
N LEU A 856 -39.36 -8.54 10.10
CA LEU A 856 -38.37 -9.37 9.41
C LEU A 856 -38.78 -9.70 7.95
N ILE A 857 -40.07 -9.70 7.63
CA ILE A 857 -40.58 -9.89 6.26
C ILE A 857 -40.41 -8.63 5.41
N ASP A 858 -40.62 -7.44 5.99
CA ASP A 858 -40.38 -6.19 5.29
C ASP A 858 -38.87 -5.99 5.03
N LEU A 859 -38.02 -6.42 5.98
CA LEU A 859 -36.56 -6.42 5.80
C LEU A 859 -36.09 -7.36 4.69
N GLU A 860 -36.74 -8.50 4.46
CA GLU A 860 -36.46 -9.36 3.30
C GLU A 860 -36.60 -8.58 2.00
N ARG A 861 -37.75 -7.92 1.81
CA ARG A 861 -38.01 -7.12 0.60
C ARG A 861 -37.04 -5.96 0.45
N VAL A 862 -36.65 -5.29 1.54
CA VAL A 862 -35.73 -4.15 1.52
C VAL A 862 -34.28 -4.57 1.23
N LEU A 863 -33.82 -5.68 1.81
CA LEU A 863 -32.41 -6.09 1.75
C LEU A 863 -32.11 -7.09 0.64
N TYR A 864 -32.99 -8.07 0.41
CA TYR A 864 -32.77 -9.23 -0.47
C TYR A 864 -33.71 -9.20 -1.67
N ARG A 865 -34.68 -10.11 -1.76
CA ARG A 865 -35.60 -10.33 -2.89
C ARG A 865 -34.91 -10.69 -4.21
N THR A 866 -35.07 -11.93 -4.65
CA THR A 866 -34.56 -12.39 -5.94
C THR A 866 -35.42 -11.91 -7.12
N SER A 867 -34.87 -12.04 -8.34
CA SER A 867 -35.59 -11.78 -9.61
C SER A 867 -36.94 -12.50 -9.68
N ALA A 868 -36.96 -13.81 -9.38
CA ALA A 868 -38.18 -14.62 -9.42
C ALA A 868 -39.22 -14.19 -8.37
N GLU A 869 -38.78 -13.84 -7.15
CA GLU A 869 -39.68 -13.36 -6.10
C GLU A 869 -40.25 -11.98 -6.40
N GLU A 870 -39.45 -11.03 -6.91
CA GLU A 870 -39.92 -9.69 -7.29
C GLU A 870 -40.88 -9.74 -8.49
N GLN A 871 -40.59 -10.57 -9.49
CA GLN A 871 -41.48 -10.78 -10.63
C GLN A 871 -42.82 -11.42 -10.20
N SER A 872 -42.81 -12.34 -9.22
CA SER A 872 -44.02 -13.00 -8.70
C SER A 872 -45.03 -12.03 -8.05
N ASP A 873 -44.59 -10.83 -7.65
CA ASP A 873 -45.47 -9.80 -7.11
C ASP A 873 -46.33 -9.10 -8.19
N GLY A 874 -46.00 -9.28 -9.48
CA GLY A 874 -46.77 -8.73 -10.60
C GLY A 874 -46.71 -7.21 -10.73
N LYS A 875 -45.69 -6.55 -10.18
CA LYS A 875 -45.55 -5.07 -10.13
C LYS A 875 -44.58 -4.48 -11.17
N SER A 876 -44.12 -5.29 -12.14
CA SER A 876 -43.18 -4.88 -13.20
C SER A 876 -41.77 -4.47 -12.72
N PHE A 877 -41.32 -4.97 -11.57
CA PHE A 877 -39.92 -4.86 -11.12
C PHE A 877 -39.18 -6.20 -11.31
N ASP A 878 -37.87 -6.09 -11.49
CA ASP A 878 -36.90 -7.19 -11.58
C ASP A 878 -35.58 -6.70 -10.98
N VAL A 879 -34.55 -7.55 -10.90
CA VAL A 879 -33.20 -7.15 -10.49
C VAL A 879 -32.63 -6.05 -11.39
N TYR A 880 -32.01 -5.03 -10.79
CA TYR A 880 -31.38 -3.96 -11.55
C TYR A 880 -30.23 -4.51 -12.42
N ILE A 881 -30.09 -3.99 -13.64
CA ILE A 881 -29.02 -4.35 -14.57
C ILE A 881 -28.05 -3.18 -14.66
N ILE A 882 -26.83 -3.36 -14.18
CA ILE A 882 -25.76 -2.38 -14.31
C ILE A 882 -25.12 -2.56 -15.70
N PRO A 883 -25.08 -1.52 -16.56
CA PRO A 883 -24.34 -1.58 -17.82
C PRO A 883 -22.90 -2.02 -17.60
N ASP A 884 -22.35 -2.83 -18.51
CA ASP A 884 -20.97 -3.36 -18.47
C ASP A 884 -20.60 -4.17 -17.20
N TYR A 885 -21.60 -4.62 -16.43
CA TYR A 885 -21.41 -5.51 -15.27
C TYR A 885 -22.43 -6.66 -15.24
N GLY A 886 -23.72 -6.37 -15.49
CA GLY A 886 -24.79 -7.37 -15.59
C GLY A 886 -25.88 -7.23 -14.52
N LYS A 887 -26.67 -8.30 -14.35
CA LYS A 887 -27.78 -8.37 -13.38
C LYS A 887 -27.27 -8.42 -11.94
N LEU A 888 -27.92 -7.71 -11.03
CA LEU A 888 -27.72 -7.90 -9.59
C LEU A 888 -28.29 -9.24 -9.10
N ASN A 889 -27.70 -9.79 -8.03
CA ASN A 889 -28.19 -11.02 -7.40
C ASN A 889 -29.49 -10.81 -6.60
N TYR A 890 -29.77 -9.57 -6.18
CA TYR A 890 -30.92 -9.17 -5.38
C TYR A 890 -31.45 -7.81 -5.85
N CYS A 891 -32.75 -7.57 -5.68
CA CYS A 891 -33.40 -6.29 -5.92
C CYS A 891 -33.18 -5.28 -4.77
N GLY A 892 -32.90 -5.79 -3.57
CA GLY A 892 -32.67 -5.03 -2.35
C GLY A 892 -31.22 -4.56 -2.15
N LEU A 893 -31.01 -3.88 -1.03
CA LEU A 893 -29.76 -3.16 -0.73
C LEU A 893 -28.53 -4.08 -0.59
N GLN A 894 -28.70 -5.36 -0.26
CA GLN A 894 -27.60 -6.32 -0.11
C GLN A 894 -26.74 -6.38 -1.37
N ALA A 895 -27.34 -6.50 -2.56
CA ALA A 895 -26.55 -6.64 -3.79
C ALA A 895 -25.76 -5.36 -4.11
N ILE A 896 -26.32 -4.19 -3.79
CA ILE A 896 -25.66 -2.90 -3.97
C ILE A 896 -24.49 -2.77 -2.99
N ILE A 897 -24.71 -3.10 -1.72
CA ILE A 897 -23.69 -3.05 -0.67
C ILE A 897 -22.54 -4.02 -0.94
N THR A 898 -22.81 -5.26 -1.34
CA THR A 898 -21.76 -6.24 -1.66
C THR A 898 -20.79 -5.71 -2.73
N ILE A 899 -21.27 -4.91 -3.68
CA ILE A 899 -20.44 -4.26 -4.71
C ILE A 899 -19.78 -2.99 -4.14
N LEU A 900 -20.52 -2.13 -3.44
CA LEU A 900 -19.98 -0.91 -2.83
C LEU A 900 -18.87 -1.19 -1.81
N ASP A 901 -18.94 -2.28 -1.05
CA ASP A 901 -17.92 -2.70 -0.08
C ASP A 901 -16.56 -2.90 -0.77
N GLN A 902 -16.55 -3.55 -1.95
CA GLN A 902 -15.34 -3.72 -2.75
C GLN A 902 -14.88 -2.40 -3.38
N ILE A 903 -15.81 -1.60 -3.90
CA ILE A 903 -15.52 -0.28 -4.49
C ILE A 903 -14.89 0.64 -3.43
N ARG A 904 -15.40 0.69 -2.20
CA ARG A 904 -14.82 1.49 -1.11
C ARG A 904 -13.45 0.99 -0.69
N LEU A 905 -13.29 -0.33 -0.52
CA LEU A 905 -12.04 -0.93 -0.05
C LEU A 905 -10.87 -0.66 -1.01
N PHE A 906 -11.12 -0.71 -2.31
CA PHE A 906 -10.10 -0.49 -3.36
C PHE A 906 -10.26 0.83 -4.12
N ASN A 907 -11.14 1.72 -3.64
CA ASN A 907 -11.47 3.03 -4.19
C ASN A 907 -11.70 3.04 -5.73
N GLN A 908 -12.52 2.12 -6.24
CA GLN A 908 -12.63 1.83 -7.67
C GLN A 908 -13.51 2.83 -8.44
N LEU A 909 -13.00 4.05 -8.67
CA LEU A 909 -13.75 5.15 -9.32
C LEU A 909 -14.17 4.91 -10.78
N LYS A 910 -13.66 3.84 -11.40
CA LYS A 910 -13.97 3.36 -12.76
C LYS A 910 -14.89 2.13 -12.79
N HIS A 911 -15.34 1.61 -11.64
CA HIS A 911 -16.23 0.45 -11.59
C HIS A 911 -17.58 0.76 -12.29
N PRO A 912 -18.20 -0.16 -13.05
CA PRO A 912 -19.41 0.16 -13.82
C PRO A 912 -20.58 0.73 -13.01
N LEU A 913 -20.77 0.28 -11.76
CA LEU A 913 -21.72 0.89 -10.81
C LEU A 913 -21.46 2.39 -10.57
N VAL A 914 -20.19 2.78 -10.42
CA VAL A 914 -19.80 4.19 -10.21
C VAL A 914 -20.03 5.00 -11.48
N LEU A 915 -19.75 4.41 -12.65
CA LEU A 915 -20.01 5.05 -13.95
C LEU A 915 -21.51 5.23 -14.19
N ASN A 916 -22.34 4.24 -13.87
CA ASN A 916 -23.80 4.32 -13.93
C ASN A 916 -24.35 5.46 -13.06
N LEU A 917 -23.88 5.58 -11.81
CA LEU A 917 -24.25 6.67 -10.89
C LEU A 917 -23.77 8.06 -11.37
N LYS A 918 -22.62 8.14 -12.06
CA LYS A 918 -22.13 9.38 -12.69
C LYS A 918 -22.94 9.76 -13.94
N GLN A 919 -23.41 8.77 -14.70
CA GLN A 919 -24.16 8.96 -15.95
C GLN A 919 -25.63 9.30 -15.71
N GLY A 920 -26.25 8.81 -14.62
CA GLY A 920 -27.66 9.10 -14.35
C GLY A 920 -28.18 8.53 -13.04
N ASN A 921 -29.48 8.75 -12.81
CA ASN A 921 -30.12 8.56 -11.50
C ASN A 921 -30.93 7.25 -11.41
N TRP A 922 -30.78 6.36 -12.39
CA TRP A 922 -31.69 5.23 -12.60
C TRP A 922 -31.73 4.27 -11.40
N LEU A 923 -30.58 3.97 -10.79
CA LEU A 923 -30.51 3.12 -9.61
C LEU A 923 -31.19 3.75 -8.38
N MET A 924 -31.00 5.05 -8.15
CA MET A 924 -31.68 5.79 -7.07
C MET A 924 -33.20 5.75 -7.23
N ASN A 925 -33.70 6.01 -8.44
CA ASN A 925 -35.12 5.93 -8.77
C ASN A 925 -35.66 4.50 -8.62
N TYR A 926 -34.89 3.49 -9.01
CA TYR A 926 -35.26 2.08 -8.87
C TYR A 926 -35.47 1.70 -7.39
N ILE A 927 -34.52 2.06 -6.51
CA ILE A 927 -34.58 1.78 -5.06
C ILE A 927 -35.82 2.44 -4.44
N SER A 928 -36.06 3.74 -4.69
CA SER A 928 -37.22 4.42 -4.08
C SER A 928 -38.54 3.88 -4.63
N ASN A 929 -38.65 3.67 -5.95
CA ASN A 929 -39.90 3.28 -6.59
C ASN A 929 -40.36 1.87 -6.21
N ARG A 930 -39.46 0.87 -6.11
CA ARG A 930 -39.87 -0.50 -5.73
C ARG A 930 -40.42 -0.56 -4.29
N LEU A 931 -39.89 0.26 -3.39
CA LEU A 931 -40.34 0.31 -2.00
C LEU A 931 -41.62 1.14 -1.78
N LYS A 932 -41.89 2.14 -2.63
CA LYS A 932 -43.10 3.00 -2.54
C LYS A 932 -44.41 2.27 -2.85
N ILE A 933 -44.35 1.09 -3.47
CA ILE A 933 -45.53 0.33 -3.94
C ILE A 933 -46.22 -0.44 -2.81
N TYR A 934 -45.48 -0.91 -1.81
CA TYR A 934 -46.02 -1.69 -0.69
C TYR A 934 -46.25 -0.80 0.52
N SER A 935 -47.42 -0.91 1.14
CA SER A 935 -47.83 -0.11 2.32
C SER A 935 -46.76 -0.06 3.42
N ASN A 936 -46.22 -1.20 3.80
CA ASN A 936 -45.25 -1.33 4.90
C ASN A 936 -43.91 -0.64 4.59
N THR A 937 -43.41 -0.75 3.35
CA THR A 937 -42.13 -0.15 2.94
C THR A 937 -42.26 1.25 2.36
N LYS A 938 -43.49 1.75 2.16
CA LYS A 938 -43.75 3.02 1.46
C LYS A 938 -43.06 4.22 2.09
N GLN A 939 -43.13 4.35 3.41
CA GLN A 939 -42.48 5.45 4.14
C GLN A 939 -40.95 5.43 3.97
N LEU A 940 -40.34 4.24 3.90
CA LEU A 940 -38.91 4.09 3.63
C LEU A 940 -38.57 4.47 2.18
N GLY A 941 -39.39 4.04 1.22
CA GLY A 941 -39.26 4.44 -0.18
C GLY A 941 -39.40 5.95 -0.40
N GLU A 942 -40.33 6.61 0.28
CA GLU A 942 -40.51 8.07 0.29
C GLU A 942 -39.32 8.80 0.93
N TRP A 943 -38.76 8.24 2.01
CA TRP A 943 -37.54 8.78 2.65
C TRP A 943 -36.33 8.71 1.71
N TYR A 944 -36.12 7.58 1.04
CA TYR A 944 -35.08 7.43 0.01
C TYR A 944 -35.29 8.40 -1.16
N ASP A 945 -36.52 8.53 -1.66
CA ASP A 945 -36.85 9.45 -2.73
C ASP A 945 -36.48 10.90 -2.38
N ASN A 946 -36.74 11.32 -1.14
CA ASN A 946 -36.41 12.66 -0.67
C ASN A 946 -34.90 12.91 -0.62
N VAL A 947 -34.12 11.99 -0.04
CA VAL A 947 -32.65 12.20 0.04
C VAL A 947 -31.96 12.07 -1.32
N PHE A 948 -32.44 11.21 -2.21
CA PHE A 948 -31.90 11.11 -3.57
C PHE A 948 -32.16 12.36 -4.43
N ARG A 949 -33.22 13.14 -4.16
CA ARG A 949 -33.42 14.45 -4.82
C ARG A 949 -32.28 15.43 -4.50
N TYR A 950 -31.80 15.46 -3.25
CA TYR A 950 -30.64 16.28 -2.87
C TYR A 950 -29.31 15.72 -3.41
N ILE A 951 -29.20 14.41 -3.60
CA ILE A 951 -28.00 13.80 -4.22
C ILE A 951 -27.96 14.11 -5.73
N ASN A 952 -29.11 14.06 -6.42
CA ASN A 952 -29.22 14.39 -7.85
C ASN A 952 -28.82 15.85 -8.18
N SER A 953 -28.99 16.79 -7.25
CA SER A 953 -28.55 18.18 -7.44
C SER A 953 -27.05 18.42 -7.20
N LEU A 954 -26.26 17.38 -6.89
CA LEU A 954 -24.81 17.48 -6.77
C LEU A 954 -24.09 17.34 -8.13
N SER A 955 -22.85 17.81 -8.18
CA SER A 955 -21.93 17.47 -9.28
C SER A 955 -21.81 15.95 -9.44
N ARG A 956 -21.72 15.47 -10.68
CA ARG A 956 -21.69 14.02 -10.99
C ARG A 956 -20.53 13.29 -10.31
N LEU A 957 -19.42 13.96 -10.01
CA LEU A 957 -18.30 13.37 -9.27
C LEU A 957 -18.62 13.08 -7.80
N MET A 958 -19.57 13.80 -7.19
CA MET A 958 -19.94 13.66 -5.77
C MET A 958 -21.08 12.65 -5.54
N ILE A 959 -21.91 12.39 -6.56
CA ILE A 959 -23.07 11.50 -6.46
C ILE A 959 -22.71 10.11 -5.90
N PRO A 960 -21.66 9.41 -6.39
CA PRO A 960 -21.31 8.08 -5.87
C PRO A 960 -20.96 8.08 -4.38
N ILE A 961 -20.26 9.13 -3.90
CA ILE A 961 -19.83 9.27 -2.49
C ILE A 961 -21.06 9.39 -1.59
N TYR A 962 -21.95 10.33 -1.88
CA TYR A 962 -23.13 10.58 -1.04
C TYR A 962 -24.20 9.48 -1.19
N PHE A 963 -24.29 8.84 -2.36
CA PHE A 963 -25.10 7.63 -2.55
C PHE A 963 -24.60 6.51 -1.62
N ASP A 964 -23.32 6.18 -1.64
CA ASP A 964 -22.73 5.17 -0.75
C ASP A 964 -22.93 5.52 0.73
N LEU A 965 -22.68 6.76 1.14
CA LEU A 965 -22.90 7.20 2.52
C LEU A 965 -24.35 7.01 2.97
N ILE A 966 -25.34 7.27 2.11
CA ILE A 966 -26.74 7.00 2.45
C ILE A 966 -27.02 5.50 2.52
N ILE A 967 -26.64 4.74 1.49
CA ILE A 967 -26.97 3.31 1.36
C ILE A 967 -26.26 2.48 2.44
N ARG A 968 -25.02 2.79 2.81
CA ARG A 968 -24.25 2.06 3.83
C ARG A 968 -24.81 2.26 5.23
N ASN A 969 -24.99 3.52 5.67
CA ASN A 969 -25.47 3.79 7.03
C ASN A 969 -26.95 3.36 7.19
N SER A 970 -27.77 3.42 6.12
CA SER A 970 -29.13 2.89 6.17
C SER A 970 -29.15 1.36 6.23
N TYR A 971 -28.30 0.68 5.46
CA TYR A 971 -28.15 -0.78 5.47
C TYR A 971 -27.64 -1.30 6.82
N GLU A 972 -26.64 -0.67 7.42
CA GLU A 972 -26.11 -1.02 8.75
C GLU A 972 -27.23 -1.01 9.80
N LEU A 973 -28.06 0.06 9.84
CA LEU A 973 -29.20 0.15 10.74
C LEU A 973 -30.31 -0.87 10.44
N LEU A 974 -30.52 -1.23 9.18
CA LEU A 974 -31.49 -2.28 8.81
C LEU A 974 -31.04 -3.67 9.28
N LEU A 975 -29.73 -3.96 9.22
CA LEU A 975 -29.15 -5.19 9.79
C LEU A 975 -29.20 -5.19 11.33
N GLU A 976 -28.93 -4.05 11.98
CA GLU A 976 -29.06 -3.91 13.43
C GLU A 976 -30.51 -4.10 13.89
N HIS A 977 -31.46 -3.48 13.19
CA HIS A 977 -32.89 -3.66 13.46
C HIS A 977 -33.33 -5.11 13.28
N GLY A 978 -32.96 -5.75 12.16
CA GLY A 978 -33.21 -7.18 11.93
C GLY A 978 -32.61 -8.08 13.02
N SER A 979 -31.40 -7.78 13.47
CA SER A 979 -30.78 -8.47 14.61
C SER A 979 -31.52 -8.19 15.93
N SER A 980 -32.07 -6.98 16.13
CA SER A 980 -32.78 -6.60 17.36
C SER A 980 -34.10 -7.34 17.54
N LEU A 981 -34.79 -7.64 16.44
CA LEU A 981 -36.02 -8.44 16.38
C LEU A 981 -35.75 -9.94 16.65
N MET A 982 -34.51 -10.40 16.53
CA MET A 982 -34.14 -11.80 16.78
C MET A 982 -33.84 -12.08 18.26
N SER A 983 -33.69 -13.37 18.59
CA SER A 983 -33.42 -13.88 19.94
C SER A 983 -32.21 -13.23 20.63
N SER A 984 -32.17 -13.32 21.97
CA SER A 984 -31.02 -12.87 22.77
C SER A 984 -29.70 -13.52 22.35
N PHE A 985 -29.74 -14.79 21.94
CA PHE A 985 -28.59 -15.51 21.40
C PHE A 985 -28.01 -14.79 20.17
N ILE A 986 -28.83 -14.44 19.18
CA ILE A 986 -28.35 -13.71 17.99
C ILE A 986 -27.84 -12.31 18.36
N ARG A 987 -28.58 -11.57 19.20
CA ARG A 987 -28.20 -10.20 19.62
C ARG A 987 -26.85 -10.13 20.35
N GLN A 988 -26.48 -11.17 21.10
CA GLN A 988 -25.26 -11.22 21.92
C GLN A 988 -24.07 -11.90 21.21
N SER A 989 -24.29 -12.45 20.01
CA SER A 989 -23.26 -13.16 19.25
C SER A 989 -22.45 -12.25 18.32
N SER A 990 -21.35 -12.79 17.83
CA SER A 990 -20.45 -12.21 16.85
C SER A 990 -21.14 -11.74 15.57
N ILE A 991 -20.40 -10.95 14.78
CA ILE A 991 -20.81 -10.55 13.43
C ILE A 991 -21.06 -11.79 12.56
N PHE A 992 -20.23 -12.83 12.67
CA PHE A 992 -20.38 -14.06 11.88
C PHE A 992 -21.71 -14.78 12.15
N ILE A 993 -22.06 -15.01 13.42
CA ILE A 993 -23.35 -15.62 13.77
C ILE A 993 -24.53 -14.73 13.34
N ARG A 994 -24.41 -13.40 13.49
CA ARG A 994 -25.43 -12.46 13.00
C ARG A 994 -25.55 -12.45 11.47
N SER A 995 -24.47 -12.66 10.73
CA SER A 995 -24.48 -12.85 9.27
C SER A 995 -25.17 -14.17 8.87
N LEU A 996 -24.91 -15.28 9.58
CA LEU A 996 -25.66 -16.53 9.37
C LEU A 996 -27.16 -16.34 9.68
N ALA A 997 -27.50 -15.54 10.68
CA ALA A 997 -28.89 -15.24 11.02
C ALA A 997 -29.59 -14.41 9.93
N GLN A 998 -28.88 -13.60 9.13
CA GLN A 998 -29.49 -12.89 7.99
C GLN A 998 -30.05 -13.85 6.93
N THR A 999 -29.53 -15.09 6.82
CA THR A 999 -30.10 -16.11 5.94
C THR A 999 -31.55 -16.48 6.33
N SER A 1000 -31.96 -16.26 7.58
CA SER A 1000 -33.37 -16.35 7.99
C SER A 1000 -34.25 -15.28 7.32
N ILE A 1001 -33.77 -14.04 7.27
CA ILE A 1001 -34.48 -12.94 6.59
C ILE A 1001 -34.52 -13.23 5.10
N GLN A 1002 -33.37 -13.55 4.50
CA GLN A 1002 -33.19 -13.85 3.09
C GLN A 1002 -34.15 -14.93 2.56
N LEU A 1003 -34.28 -16.07 3.23
CA LEU A 1003 -35.00 -17.25 2.70
C LEU A 1003 -36.49 -17.31 3.08
N ILE A 1004 -36.99 -16.44 3.95
CA ILE A 1004 -38.36 -16.53 4.48
C ILE A 1004 -39.13 -15.27 4.10
N SER A 1005 -39.98 -15.41 3.08
CA SER A 1005 -40.70 -14.30 2.45
C SER A 1005 -42.11 -14.73 2.02
N ILE A 1006 -42.95 -13.74 1.73
CA ILE A 1006 -44.24 -13.93 1.09
C ILE A 1006 -44.03 -13.86 -0.43
N VAL A 1007 -44.49 -14.89 -1.14
CA VAL A 1007 -44.31 -15.02 -2.60
C VAL A 1007 -45.65 -15.46 -3.23
N PRO A 1008 -46.36 -14.57 -3.97
CA PRO A 1008 -47.76 -14.80 -4.35
C PRO A 1008 -48.07 -16.07 -5.16
N ASN A 1009 -47.11 -16.59 -5.94
CA ASN A 1009 -47.24 -17.84 -6.71
C ASN A 1009 -46.75 -19.10 -5.95
N SER A 1010 -46.28 -18.96 -4.70
CA SER A 1010 -45.63 -20.03 -3.93
C SER A 1010 -46.25 -20.23 -2.54
N ARG A 1011 -47.57 -20.01 -2.44
CA ARG A 1011 -48.29 -19.95 -1.15
C ARG A 1011 -48.24 -21.28 -0.39
N LEU A 1012 -48.33 -21.18 0.93
CA LEU A 1012 -48.62 -22.31 1.80
C LEU A 1012 -50.14 -22.57 1.87
N PRO A 1013 -50.55 -23.80 2.25
CA PRO A 1013 -51.91 -24.09 2.66
C PRO A 1013 -52.39 -23.14 3.75
N LEU A 1014 -53.63 -22.67 3.61
CA LEU A 1014 -54.29 -21.81 4.60
C LEU A 1014 -54.45 -22.54 5.94
N LEU A 1015 -54.24 -21.81 7.03
CA LEU A 1015 -54.40 -22.26 8.40
C LEU A 1015 -55.88 -22.23 8.83
N SER A 1016 -56.19 -22.98 9.88
CA SER A 1016 -57.55 -23.01 10.45
C SER A 1016 -58.03 -21.60 10.84
N PRO A 1017 -59.27 -21.21 10.55
CA PRO A 1017 -59.85 -19.96 11.06
C PRO A 1017 -60.05 -20.00 12.59
N ASN A 1018 -60.07 -21.20 13.18
CA ASN A 1018 -60.23 -21.47 14.60
C ASN A 1018 -58.86 -21.59 15.33
N LEU A 1019 -57.77 -21.13 14.72
CA LEU A 1019 -56.45 -21.12 15.31
C LEU A 1019 -56.37 -20.19 16.53
N CYS A 1020 -55.62 -20.58 17.57
CA CYS A 1020 -55.35 -19.71 18.71
C CYS A 1020 -54.47 -18.51 18.32
N GLU A 1021 -54.60 -17.39 19.04
CA GLU A 1021 -53.76 -16.22 18.78
C GLU A 1021 -52.26 -16.50 19.05
N PRO A 1022 -51.33 -15.89 18.29
CA PRO A 1022 -51.58 -14.97 17.17
C PRO A 1022 -52.03 -15.71 15.90
N ARG A 1023 -52.91 -15.08 15.11
CA ARG A 1023 -53.29 -15.52 13.76
C ARG A 1023 -52.45 -14.84 12.68
N PRO A 1024 -52.25 -15.48 11.50
CA PRO A 1024 -51.59 -14.82 10.37
C PRO A 1024 -52.36 -13.58 9.92
N PHE A 1025 -51.65 -12.57 9.42
CA PHE A 1025 -52.28 -11.39 8.83
C PHE A 1025 -53.12 -11.77 7.60
N GLU A 1026 -54.29 -11.16 7.44
CA GLU A 1026 -55.22 -11.44 6.34
C GLU A 1026 -55.37 -10.20 5.45
N GLU A 1027 -55.05 -10.34 4.17
CA GLU A 1027 -55.22 -9.31 3.15
C GLU A 1027 -56.38 -9.67 2.23
N LYS A 1028 -57.22 -8.68 1.89
CA LYS A 1028 -58.30 -8.87 0.93
C LYS A 1028 -57.80 -8.54 -0.48
N ASN A 1029 -57.83 -9.51 -1.39
CA ASN A 1029 -57.49 -9.29 -2.78
C ASN A 1029 -58.46 -8.29 -3.43
N GLU A 1030 -57.96 -7.15 -3.92
CA GLU A 1030 -58.79 -6.12 -4.55
C GLU A 1030 -59.48 -6.58 -5.85
N GLN A 1031 -58.92 -7.60 -6.52
CA GLN A 1031 -59.43 -8.13 -7.80
C GLN A 1031 -60.37 -9.32 -7.62
N THR A 1032 -60.07 -10.26 -6.71
CA THR A 1032 -60.87 -11.48 -6.50
C THR A 1032 -61.80 -11.40 -5.29
N PHE A 1033 -61.66 -10.37 -4.44
CA PHE A 1033 -62.31 -10.20 -3.14
C PHE A 1033 -62.05 -11.33 -2.11
N GLU A 1034 -61.20 -12.31 -2.43
CA GLU A 1034 -60.79 -13.38 -1.54
C GLU A 1034 -59.93 -12.86 -0.39
N ILE A 1035 -60.09 -13.48 0.78
CA ILE A 1035 -59.23 -13.26 1.94
C ILE A 1035 -58.01 -14.18 1.80
N ILE A 1036 -56.81 -13.60 1.85
CA ILE A 1036 -55.53 -14.30 1.70
C ILE A 1036 -54.78 -14.18 3.03
N GLN A 1037 -54.52 -15.31 3.68
CA GLN A 1037 -53.59 -15.34 4.80
C GLN A 1037 -52.16 -15.15 4.28
N GLN A 1038 -51.51 -14.09 4.75
CA GLN A 1038 -50.18 -13.68 4.36
C GLN A 1038 -49.12 -14.45 5.16
N ILE A 1039 -49.06 -15.76 4.91
CA ILE A 1039 -48.14 -16.69 5.58
C ILE A 1039 -46.79 -16.71 4.85
N PRO A 1040 -45.67 -16.33 5.49
CA PRO A 1040 -44.34 -16.45 4.89
C PRO A 1040 -43.96 -17.92 4.68
N SER A 1041 -43.30 -18.21 3.55
CA SER A 1041 -42.77 -19.55 3.27
C SER A 1041 -41.25 -19.56 3.12
N LEU A 1042 -40.63 -20.70 3.43
CA LEU A 1042 -39.18 -20.89 3.43
C LEU A 1042 -38.72 -21.44 2.08
N ALA A 1043 -37.88 -20.68 1.37
CA ALA A 1043 -37.22 -21.11 0.15
C ALA A 1043 -36.13 -22.14 0.43
N THR A 1044 -36.11 -23.25 -0.33
CA THR A 1044 -35.04 -24.25 -0.27
C THR A 1044 -33.65 -23.66 -0.53
N GLY A 1045 -33.56 -22.66 -1.41
CA GLY A 1045 -32.30 -21.99 -1.74
C GLY A 1045 -32.39 -21.18 -3.04
N PHE A 1046 -31.64 -20.08 -3.10
CA PHE A 1046 -31.66 -19.17 -4.25
C PHE A 1046 -30.55 -19.48 -5.27
N PRO A 1047 -30.77 -19.17 -6.57
CA PRO A 1047 -31.99 -18.63 -7.15
C PRO A 1047 -33.04 -19.69 -7.54
N TYR A 1048 -32.66 -20.96 -7.63
CA TYR A 1048 -33.45 -21.99 -8.32
C TYR A 1048 -34.75 -22.42 -7.59
N PHE A 1049 -34.82 -22.25 -6.27
CA PHE A 1049 -35.99 -22.60 -5.45
C PHE A 1049 -36.60 -21.34 -4.81
N ALA A 1050 -36.63 -20.24 -5.57
CA ALA A 1050 -37.13 -18.95 -5.09
C ALA A 1050 -38.65 -18.80 -5.24
N SER A 1051 -39.27 -19.42 -6.25
CA SER A 1051 -40.69 -19.25 -6.57
C SER A 1051 -41.37 -20.53 -7.06
N ASP A 1052 -42.66 -20.40 -7.36
CA ASP A 1052 -43.55 -21.42 -7.92
C ASP A 1052 -43.56 -22.71 -7.08
N ILE A 1053 -43.86 -23.84 -7.73
CA ILE A 1053 -43.97 -25.15 -7.07
C ILE A 1053 -42.67 -25.61 -6.40
N TRP A 1054 -41.53 -25.04 -6.80
CA TRP A 1054 -40.18 -25.45 -6.38
C TRP A 1054 -39.73 -24.83 -5.06
N ARG A 1055 -40.33 -23.72 -4.62
CA ARG A 1055 -39.91 -23.00 -3.42
C ARG A 1055 -40.02 -23.85 -2.16
N ASN A 1056 -41.20 -24.41 -1.94
CA ASN A 1056 -41.59 -25.08 -0.71
C ASN A 1056 -41.23 -26.58 -0.78
N SER A 1057 -40.12 -26.96 -0.15
CA SER A 1057 -39.82 -28.35 0.17
C SER A 1057 -39.97 -28.60 1.67
N SER A 1058 -40.78 -29.57 2.07
CA SER A 1058 -40.93 -29.96 3.49
C SER A 1058 -39.60 -30.37 4.10
N ARG A 1059 -38.81 -31.16 3.35
CA ARG A 1059 -37.52 -31.68 3.81
C ARG A 1059 -36.59 -30.53 4.18
N ASN A 1060 -36.40 -29.59 3.26
CA ASN A 1060 -35.50 -28.45 3.46
C ASN A 1060 -36.08 -27.44 4.48
N THR A 1061 -37.40 -27.30 4.53
CA THR A 1061 -38.08 -26.52 5.58
C THR A 1061 -37.75 -27.07 6.95
N PHE A 1062 -37.97 -28.37 7.20
CA PHE A 1062 -37.89 -28.96 8.53
C PHE A 1062 -36.48 -29.38 8.98
N THR A 1063 -35.52 -29.52 8.06
CA THR A 1063 -34.10 -29.54 8.43
C THR A 1063 -33.61 -28.15 8.84
N SER A 1064 -34.07 -27.09 8.16
CA SER A 1064 -33.62 -25.72 8.40
C SER A 1064 -34.35 -25.01 9.55
N LEU A 1065 -35.58 -25.43 9.90
CA LEU A 1065 -36.48 -24.73 10.82
C LEU A 1065 -35.84 -24.41 12.17
N ARG A 1066 -35.09 -25.36 12.74
CA ARG A 1066 -34.38 -25.13 14.01
C ARG A 1066 -33.39 -23.98 13.93
N GLY A 1067 -32.59 -23.94 12.86
CA GLY A 1067 -31.54 -22.93 12.69
C GLY A 1067 -32.09 -21.57 12.29
N LEU A 1068 -32.96 -21.53 11.27
CA LEU A 1068 -33.44 -20.28 10.67
C LEU A 1068 -34.63 -19.66 11.39
N LEU A 1069 -35.42 -20.42 12.17
CA LEU A 1069 -36.59 -19.89 12.86
C LEU A 1069 -36.50 -19.99 14.39
N LEU A 1070 -36.17 -21.16 14.95
CA LEU A 1070 -36.19 -21.32 16.41
C LEU A 1070 -35.01 -20.59 17.09
N LEU A 1071 -33.78 -20.78 16.61
CA LEU A 1071 -32.61 -20.08 17.19
C LEU A 1071 -32.64 -18.56 16.95
N THR A 1072 -33.32 -18.10 15.90
CA THR A 1072 -33.52 -16.67 15.59
C THR A 1072 -34.70 -16.05 16.34
N GLY A 1073 -35.59 -16.83 16.95
CA GLY A 1073 -36.74 -16.33 17.71
C GLY A 1073 -38.04 -16.13 16.90
N ARG A 1074 -38.07 -16.59 15.64
CA ARG A 1074 -39.21 -16.50 14.71
C ARG A 1074 -40.23 -17.62 14.96
N TYR A 1075 -40.81 -17.62 16.15
CA TYR A 1075 -41.67 -18.70 16.61
C TYR A 1075 -43.01 -18.75 15.88
N GLU A 1076 -43.59 -17.61 15.52
CA GLU A 1076 -44.86 -17.55 14.80
C GLU A 1076 -44.76 -18.19 13.42
N GLU A 1077 -43.75 -17.83 12.63
CA GLU A 1077 -43.56 -18.41 11.30
C GLU A 1077 -43.19 -19.90 11.36
N ALA A 1078 -42.45 -20.34 12.40
CA ALA A 1078 -42.22 -21.77 12.64
C ALA A 1078 -43.53 -22.54 12.92
N ARG A 1079 -44.41 -21.96 13.74
CA ARG A 1079 -45.74 -22.51 14.05
C ARG A 1079 -46.61 -22.58 12.79
N TYR A 1080 -46.65 -21.52 11.99
CA TYR A 1080 -47.41 -21.50 10.75
C TYR A 1080 -46.92 -22.57 9.76
N LEU A 1081 -45.60 -22.72 9.57
CA LEU A 1081 -45.03 -23.79 8.75
C LEU A 1081 -45.41 -25.19 9.26
N ILE A 1082 -45.25 -25.46 10.56
CA ILE A 1082 -45.61 -26.76 11.16
C ILE A 1082 -47.08 -27.10 10.87
N LEU A 1083 -48.00 -26.15 11.06
CA LEU A 1083 -49.43 -26.35 10.92
C LEU A 1083 -49.87 -26.45 9.45
N SER A 1084 -49.35 -25.60 8.54
CA SER A 1084 -49.68 -25.63 7.11
C SER A 1084 -49.26 -26.95 6.45
N TYR A 1085 -48.05 -27.45 6.73
CA TYR A 1085 -47.63 -28.76 6.23
C TYR A 1085 -48.42 -29.91 6.88
N GLY A 1086 -48.77 -29.80 8.17
CA GLY A 1086 -49.64 -30.76 8.86
C GLY A 1086 -51.06 -30.84 8.25
N GLY A 1087 -51.59 -29.72 7.75
CA GLY A 1087 -52.86 -29.69 7.00
C GLY A 1087 -52.83 -30.53 5.72
N CYS A 1088 -51.65 -30.77 5.17
CA CYS A 1088 -51.40 -31.64 4.02
C CYS A 1088 -50.89 -33.04 4.38
N LEU A 1089 -51.04 -33.51 5.62
CA LEU A 1089 -50.69 -34.89 5.95
C LEU A 1089 -51.59 -35.87 5.16
N ARG A 1090 -50.97 -36.83 4.44
CA ARG A 1090 -51.65 -37.88 3.68
C ARG A 1090 -50.79 -39.14 3.63
N HIS A 1091 -51.39 -40.33 3.65
CA HIS A 1091 -50.68 -41.62 3.76
C HIS A 1091 -49.73 -41.69 4.98
N GLY A 1092 -50.03 -40.97 6.07
CA GLY A 1092 -49.11 -40.83 7.21
C GLY A 1092 -47.81 -40.06 6.90
N LEU A 1093 -47.70 -39.42 5.73
CA LEU A 1093 -46.53 -38.68 5.24
C LEU A 1093 -46.82 -37.19 5.05
N ILE A 1094 -45.77 -36.39 5.17
CA ILE A 1094 -45.73 -34.97 4.77
C ILE A 1094 -45.19 -34.91 3.32
N PRO A 1095 -45.82 -34.17 2.39
CA PRO A 1095 -45.39 -34.12 0.99
C PRO A 1095 -44.06 -33.40 0.84
N ASN A 1096 -43.19 -33.88 -0.06
CA ASN A 1096 -41.90 -33.24 -0.34
C ASN A 1096 -42.11 -31.87 -1.00
N LEU A 1097 -42.72 -31.87 -2.18
CA LEU A 1097 -43.08 -30.68 -2.96
C LEU A 1097 -44.45 -30.18 -2.48
N LEU A 1098 -44.56 -28.90 -2.10
CA LEU A 1098 -45.80 -28.30 -1.60
C LEU A 1098 -46.18 -27.01 -2.37
N ALA A 1099 -46.95 -27.16 -3.46
CA ALA A 1099 -47.60 -26.02 -4.10
C ALA A 1099 -49.03 -25.88 -3.53
N ASP A 1100 -49.22 -24.88 -2.66
CA ASP A 1100 -50.45 -24.47 -1.93
C ASP A 1100 -51.28 -25.57 -1.24
N GLY A 1101 -50.75 -26.80 -1.20
CA GLY A 1101 -51.43 -28.00 -0.74
C GLY A 1101 -52.14 -28.78 -1.85
N LYS A 1102 -52.61 -28.12 -2.92
CA LYS A 1102 -53.41 -28.77 -3.97
C LYS A 1102 -52.55 -29.62 -4.92
N ILE A 1103 -51.32 -29.17 -5.21
CA ILE A 1103 -50.37 -29.87 -6.09
C ILE A 1103 -49.17 -30.28 -5.23
N SER A 1104 -49.36 -31.38 -4.50
CA SER A 1104 -48.39 -31.89 -3.51
C SER A 1104 -47.93 -33.30 -3.84
N ARG A 1105 -46.60 -33.56 -3.81
CA ARG A 1105 -46.02 -34.88 -4.13
C ARG A 1105 -45.51 -35.59 -2.88
N TYR A 1106 -45.93 -36.86 -2.69
CA TYR A 1106 -45.67 -37.66 -1.49
C TYR A 1106 -44.57 -38.72 -1.73
N ASN A 1107 -43.47 -38.31 -2.37
CA ASN A 1107 -42.31 -39.15 -2.67
C ASN A 1107 -41.20 -39.09 -1.60
N SER A 1108 -41.46 -38.48 -0.43
CA SER A 1108 -40.49 -38.38 0.67
C SER A 1108 -40.97 -39.16 1.89
N ARG A 1109 -40.11 -40.05 2.38
CA ARG A 1109 -40.30 -40.85 3.60
C ARG A 1109 -39.63 -40.19 4.82
N ASP A 1110 -38.65 -39.32 4.59
CA ASP A 1110 -37.89 -38.63 5.63
C ASP A 1110 -38.52 -37.30 6.10
N SER A 1111 -39.29 -36.61 5.24
CA SER A 1111 -39.91 -35.32 5.58
C SER A 1111 -40.80 -35.35 6.82
N VAL A 1112 -41.55 -36.44 7.01
CA VAL A 1112 -42.44 -36.58 8.18
C VAL A 1112 -41.65 -36.68 9.49
N TRP A 1113 -40.48 -37.32 9.48
CA TRP A 1113 -39.62 -37.42 10.66
C TRP A 1113 -38.92 -36.10 10.97
N TRP A 1114 -38.51 -35.36 9.94
CA TRP A 1114 -38.00 -33.98 10.12
C TRP A 1114 -39.09 -33.03 10.65
N TRP A 1115 -40.35 -33.18 10.20
CA TRP A 1115 -41.50 -32.44 10.72
C TRP A 1115 -41.76 -32.77 12.20
N LEU A 1116 -41.82 -34.05 12.58
CA LEU A 1116 -41.95 -34.46 13.99
C LEU A 1116 -40.79 -33.97 14.86
N TYR A 1117 -39.55 -34.03 14.35
CA TYR A 1117 -38.38 -33.47 15.03
C TYR A 1117 -38.49 -31.95 15.19
N SER A 1118 -39.03 -31.24 14.19
CA SER A 1118 -39.30 -29.81 14.26
C SER A 1118 -40.36 -29.46 15.30
N VAL A 1119 -41.45 -30.24 15.41
CA VAL A 1119 -42.43 -30.08 16.49
C VAL A 1119 -41.78 -30.28 17.86
N SER A 1120 -40.99 -31.34 18.05
CA SER A 1120 -40.27 -31.60 19.31
C SER A 1120 -39.29 -30.47 19.67
N ASN A 1121 -38.56 -29.92 18.69
CA ASN A 1121 -37.72 -28.75 18.92
C ASN A 1121 -38.54 -27.51 19.27
N TYR A 1122 -39.69 -27.29 18.62
CA TYR A 1122 -40.61 -26.20 18.95
C TYR A 1122 -41.08 -26.30 20.40
N THR A 1123 -41.58 -27.47 20.83
CA THR A 1123 -42.08 -27.66 22.21
C THR A 1123 -41.01 -27.49 23.29
N ASN A 1124 -39.74 -27.74 22.95
CA ASN A 1124 -38.62 -27.66 23.88
C ASN A 1124 -37.90 -26.30 23.91
N ILE A 1125 -37.93 -25.53 22.81
CA ILE A 1125 -37.21 -24.25 22.67
C ILE A 1125 -38.13 -23.05 22.89
N VAL A 1126 -39.38 -23.12 22.42
CA VAL A 1126 -40.32 -21.99 22.47
C VAL A 1126 -40.94 -21.90 23.87
N PRO A 1127 -41.02 -20.70 24.50
CA PRO A 1127 -41.77 -20.51 25.73
C PRO A 1127 -43.23 -20.97 25.58
N ASP A 1128 -43.71 -21.79 26.50
CA ASP A 1128 -44.98 -22.51 26.42
C ASP A 1128 -45.20 -23.31 25.10
N GLY A 1129 -44.12 -23.71 24.42
CA GLY A 1129 -44.17 -24.29 23.08
C GLY A 1129 -45.04 -25.54 22.97
N TYR A 1130 -45.22 -26.29 24.06
CA TYR A 1130 -46.13 -27.44 24.17
C TYR A 1130 -47.59 -27.10 23.80
N LYS A 1131 -48.02 -25.83 23.89
CA LYS A 1131 -49.37 -25.38 23.50
C LYS A 1131 -49.66 -25.62 22.01
N ILE A 1132 -48.64 -25.67 21.14
CA ILE A 1132 -48.81 -25.96 19.71
C ILE A 1132 -49.50 -27.31 19.45
N LEU A 1133 -49.37 -28.28 20.36
CA LEU A 1133 -50.01 -29.58 20.25
C LEU A 1133 -51.54 -29.47 20.25
N SER A 1134 -52.09 -28.43 20.88
CA SER A 1134 -53.51 -28.12 20.96
C SER A 1134 -53.99 -27.13 19.88
N ASP A 1135 -53.13 -26.72 18.94
CA ASP A 1135 -53.56 -25.90 17.81
C ASP A 1135 -54.40 -26.71 16.81
N LYS A 1136 -55.30 -26.00 16.12
CA LYS A 1136 -56.15 -26.58 15.07
C LYS A 1136 -55.43 -26.62 13.72
N VAL A 1137 -55.26 -27.82 13.22
CA VAL A 1137 -54.79 -28.15 11.87
C VAL A 1137 -56.01 -28.40 11.00
N SER A 1138 -56.29 -27.49 10.05
CA SER A 1138 -57.31 -27.68 9.03
C SER A 1138 -56.82 -28.70 8.00
N ARG A 1139 -57.39 -29.90 7.97
CA ARG A 1139 -56.95 -30.96 7.03
C ARG A 1139 -57.53 -30.73 5.64
N LEU A 1140 -56.67 -30.43 4.67
CA LEU A 1140 -57.03 -30.41 3.25
C LEU A 1140 -57.42 -31.81 2.75
N TYR A 1141 -56.80 -32.85 3.33
CA TYR A 1141 -57.08 -34.26 3.07
C TYR A 1141 -57.37 -34.99 4.40
N PRO A 1142 -58.64 -35.03 4.87
CA PRO A 1142 -59.01 -35.73 6.10
C PRO A 1142 -58.76 -37.24 6.08
N THR A 1143 -58.75 -37.86 4.89
CA THR A 1143 -58.39 -39.28 4.70
C THR A 1143 -57.47 -39.42 3.50
N HIS A 1144 -56.94 -40.63 3.27
CA HIS A 1144 -56.01 -40.86 2.16
C HIS A 1144 -56.67 -40.69 0.79
N ASP A 1145 -57.99 -40.90 0.66
CA ASP A 1145 -58.70 -40.83 -0.63
C ASP A 1145 -59.70 -39.66 -0.72
N SER A 1146 -59.79 -38.82 0.32
CA SER A 1146 -60.68 -37.65 0.31
C SER A 1146 -60.31 -36.65 -0.80
N PRO A 1147 -61.30 -36.02 -1.47
CA PRO A 1147 -61.07 -34.82 -2.26
C PRO A 1147 -60.66 -33.66 -1.36
N ILE A 1148 -60.06 -32.62 -1.95
CA ILE A 1148 -59.62 -31.41 -1.23
C ILE A 1148 -60.83 -30.78 -0.52
N GLN A 1149 -60.71 -30.56 0.78
CA GLN A 1149 -61.75 -29.93 1.60
C GLN A 1149 -61.54 -28.41 1.77
N PRO A 1150 -62.62 -27.62 1.94
CA PRO A 1150 -62.53 -26.22 2.34
C PRO A 1150 -61.85 -26.04 3.70
N VAL A 1151 -61.18 -24.91 3.88
CA VAL A 1151 -60.45 -24.57 5.12
C VAL A 1151 -61.42 -24.49 6.31
N GLY A 1152 -61.03 -25.08 7.45
CA GLY A 1152 -61.83 -25.12 8.68
C GLY A 1152 -63.00 -26.12 8.66
N SER A 1153 -63.25 -26.82 7.55
CA SER A 1153 -64.32 -27.85 7.48
C SER A 1153 -63.97 -29.13 8.26
N HIS A 1154 -62.68 -29.43 8.42
CA HIS A 1154 -62.18 -30.59 9.19
C HIS A 1154 -60.93 -30.19 9.99
N ASP A 1155 -61.16 -29.56 11.14
CA ASP A 1155 -60.11 -29.16 12.08
C ASP A 1155 -59.78 -30.28 13.09
N GLN A 1156 -58.53 -30.72 13.11
CA GLN A 1156 -57.99 -31.67 14.10
C GLN A 1156 -56.98 -30.97 15.02
N PHE A 1157 -56.76 -31.49 16.23
CA PHE A 1157 -55.64 -31.00 17.04
C PHE A 1157 -54.32 -31.52 16.50
N LEU A 1158 -53.23 -30.75 16.60
CA LEU A 1158 -51.92 -31.19 16.12
C LEU A 1158 -51.47 -32.52 16.76
N TYR A 1159 -51.80 -32.78 18.03
CA TYR A 1159 -51.50 -34.08 18.65
C TYR A 1159 -52.24 -35.26 17.98
N ASP A 1160 -53.46 -35.06 17.47
CA ASP A 1160 -54.21 -36.10 16.73
C ASP A 1160 -53.54 -36.39 15.38
N VAL A 1161 -53.07 -35.34 14.70
CA VAL A 1161 -52.33 -35.45 13.43
C VAL A 1161 -50.99 -36.17 13.63
N ILE A 1162 -50.28 -35.90 14.73
CA ILE A 1162 -49.05 -36.62 15.12
C ILE A 1162 -49.36 -38.09 15.43
N HIS A 1163 -50.44 -38.37 16.17
CA HIS A 1163 -50.84 -39.74 16.47
C HIS A 1163 -51.25 -40.52 15.21
N GLU A 1164 -51.89 -39.86 14.23
CA GLU A 1164 -52.16 -40.45 12.91
C GLU A 1164 -50.88 -40.93 12.23
N VAL A 1165 -49.83 -40.08 12.16
CA VAL A 1165 -48.53 -40.46 11.59
C VAL A 1165 -47.98 -41.75 12.21
N LEU A 1166 -47.92 -41.80 13.54
CA LEU A 1166 -47.33 -42.93 14.27
C LEU A 1166 -48.16 -44.21 14.05
N ARG A 1167 -49.50 -44.10 14.17
CA ARG A 1167 -50.42 -45.21 13.95
C ARG A 1167 -50.33 -45.75 12.52
N CYS A 1168 -50.30 -44.87 11.52
CA CYS A 1168 -50.22 -45.25 10.11
C CYS A 1168 -48.91 -46.01 9.78
N HIS A 1169 -47.77 -45.59 10.33
CA HIS A 1169 -46.50 -46.33 10.15
C HIS A 1169 -46.49 -47.70 10.84
N LEU A 1170 -47.11 -47.83 12.02
CA LEU A 1170 -47.30 -49.12 12.70
C LEU A 1170 -48.24 -50.06 11.94
N GLN A 1171 -49.18 -49.51 11.16
CA GLN A 1171 -50.17 -50.27 10.37
C GLN A 1171 -49.68 -50.71 8.98
N LEU A 1172 -48.42 -50.46 8.63
CA LEU A 1172 -47.81 -50.71 7.31
C LEU A 1172 -48.51 -49.92 6.17
N LEU A 1173 -47.93 -48.78 5.85
CA LEU A 1173 -48.30 -47.98 4.68
C LEU A 1173 -47.98 -48.74 3.39
N SER A 1174 -48.97 -48.81 2.49
CA SER A 1174 -48.80 -49.33 1.13
C SER A 1174 -49.68 -48.52 0.19
N PHE A 1175 -49.07 -47.77 -0.74
CA PHE A 1175 -49.79 -46.93 -1.70
C PHE A 1175 -48.99 -46.72 -2.99
N ARG A 1176 -49.69 -46.33 -4.07
CA ARG A 1176 -49.07 -45.84 -5.31
C ARG A 1176 -49.21 -44.33 -5.40
N GLU A 1177 -48.17 -43.62 -5.84
CA GLU A 1177 -48.22 -42.15 -5.96
C GLU A 1177 -49.42 -41.69 -6.82
N ARG A 1178 -50.17 -40.69 -6.34
CA ARG A 1178 -51.33 -40.15 -7.05
C ARG A 1178 -50.87 -39.42 -8.30
N GLY A 1179 -51.30 -39.90 -9.47
CA GLY A 1179 -50.84 -39.38 -10.76
C GLY A 1179 -49.55 -40.04 -11.29
N ALA A 1180 -49.14 -41.19 -10.72
CA ALA A 1180 -48.00 -41.97 -11.19
C ALA A 1180 -47.93 -42.14 -12.72
N GLY A 1181 -46.75 -41.92 -13.27
CA GLY A 1181 -46.47 -41.91 -14.71
C GLY A 1181 -45.55 -40.75 -15.11
N HIS A 1182 -45.20 -40.71 -16.40
CA HIS A 1182 -44.20 -39.78 -16.95
C HIS A 1182 -44.55 -38.28 -16.79
N SER A 1183 -45.83 -37.95 -16.55
CA SER A 1183 -46.28 -36.58 -16.27
C SER A 1183 -46.03 -36.11 -14.84
N LEU A 1184 -45.84 -37.03 -13.88
CA LEU A 1184 -45.47 -36.74 -12.50
C LEU A 1184 -43.95 -36.83 -12.28
N ASP A 1185 -43.30 -37.78 -12.96
CA ASP A 1185 -41.86 -37.98 -12.94
C ASP A 1185 -41.43 -38.63 -14.26
N SER A 1186 -40.63 -37.92 -15.07
CA SER A 1186 -40.28 -38.35 -16.43
C SER A 1186 -39.20 -39.44 -16.48
N ASN A 1187 -38.55 -39.77 -15.36
CA ASN A 1187 -37.42 -40.71 -15.32
C ASN A 1187 -37.64 -41.87 -14.34
N MET A 1188 -38.63 -41.80 -13.45
CA MET A 1188 -38.95 -42.87 -12.52
C MET A 1188 -39.65 -44.04 -13.22
N ASN A 1189 -39.11 -45.26 -13.05
CA ASN A 1189 -39.73 -46.50 -13.48
C ASN A 1189 -41.10 -46.72 -12.81
N ASP A 1190 -41.99 -47.51 -13.42
CA ASP A 1190 -43.35 -47.72 -12.92
C ASP A 1190 -43.39 -48.26 -11.48
N GLU A 1191 -42.46 -49.16 -11.15
CA GLU A 1191 -42.29 -49.73 -9.82
C GLU A 1191 -41.83 -48.71 -8.77
N GLY A 1192 -41.18 -47.61 -9.19
CA GLY A 1192 -40.72 -46.54 -8.29
C GLY A 1192 -41.87 -45.81 -7.60
N PHE A 1193 -43.01 -45.65 -8.29
CA PHE A 1193 -44.20 -45.00 -7.74
C PHE A 1193 -44.91 -45.82 -6.64
N ASN A 1194 -44.59 -47.11 -6.50
CA ASN A 1194 -45.21 -48.02 -5.53
C ASN A 1194 -44.41 -47.97 -4.20
N ASN A 1195 -45.01 -47.38 -3.17
CA ASN A 1195 -44.38 -47.12 -1.89
C ASN A 1195 -44.94 -48.04 -0.80
N GLN A 1196 -44.04 -48.73 -0.11
CA GLN A 1196 -44.32 -49.50 1.11
C GLN A 1196 -43.43 -48.97 2.25
N ILE A 1197 -44.01 -48.69 3.41
CA ILE A 1197 -43.32 -48.10 4.57
C ILE A 1197 -43.94 -48.66 5.85
N GLY A 1198 -43.13 -49.13 6.80
CA GLY A 1198 -43.63 -49.68 8.05
C GLY A 1198 -42.62 -49.66 9.17
N VAL A 1199 -43.00 -50.24 10.31
CA VAL A 1199 -42.10 -50.50 11.44
C VAL A 1199 -41.85 -52.00 11.53
N ASP A 1200 -40.58 -52.42 11.61
CA ASP A 1200 -40.24 -53.80 11.93
C ASP A 1200 -40.57 -54.07 13.40
N SER A 1201 -41.58 -54.92 13.63
CA SER A 1201 -42.07 -55.26 14.97
C SER A 1201 -41.04 -55.97 15.86
N LYS A 1202 -39.93 -56.49 15.29
CA LYS A 1202 -38.84 -57.11 16.07
C LYS A 1202 -37.79 -56.11 16.56
N THR A 1203 -37.52 -55.06 15.78
CA THR A 1203 -36.42 -54.11 16.06
C THR A 1203 -36.90 -52.70 16.42
N GLY A 1204 -38.15 -52.36 16.12
CA GLY A 1204 -38.70 -51.02 16.27
C GLY A 1204 -38.25 -50.01 15.22
N PHE A 1205 -37.42 -50.41 14.24
CA PHE A 1205 -36.95 -49.50 13.20
C PHE A 1205 -37.97 -49.31 12.08
N VAL A 1206 -38.03 -48.09 11.56
CA VAL A 1206 -38.81 -47.74 10.36
C VAL A 1206 -38.08 -48.24 9.12
N PHE A 1207 -38.76 -49.00 8.27
CA PHE A 1207 -38.29 -49.41 6.95
C PHE A 1207 -39.21 -48.84 5.86
N GLY A 1208 -38.72 -48.75 4.63
CA GLY A 1208 -39.58 -48.46 3.49
C GLY A 1208 -38.86 -48.00 2.23
N GLY A 1209 -39.63 -47.88 1.16
CA GLY A 1209 -39.12 -47.65 -0.20
C GLY A 1209 -38.77 -48.94 -0.93
N ASN A 1210 -38.18 -48.80 -2.11
CA ASN A 1210 -37.76 -49.90 -2.98
C ASN A 1210 -36.55 -49.46 -3.84
N ARG A 1211 -35.92 -50.38 -4.58
CA ARG A 1211 -34.71 -50.12 -5.39
C ARG A 1211 -34.86 -49.11 -6.55
N TRP A 1212 -36.09 -48.68 -6.83
CA TRP A 1212 -36.46 -47.78 -7.92
C TRP A 1212 -37.01 -46.43 -7.40
N ASN A 1213 -36.87 -46.13 -6.09
CA ASN A 1213 -37.33 -44.87 -5.53
C ASN A 1213 -36.32 -44.17 -4.62
N CYS A 1214 -36.59 -42.88 -4.40
CA CYS A 1214 -35.68 -41.89 -3.85
C CYS A 1214 -36.27 -41.24 -2.59
N GLY A 1215 -36.84 -42.06 -1.69
CA GLY A 1215 -37.62 -41.60 -0.54
C GLY A 1215 -36.86 -40.84 0.57
N THR A 1216 -35.56 -40.56 0.40
CA THR A 1216 -34.64 -39.92 1.36
C THR A 1216 -33.95 -38.73 0.70
N TRP A 1217 -33.42 -37.78 1.47
CA TRP A 1217 -32.70 -36.59 0.97
C TRP A 1217 -31.61 -36.84 -0.09
N MET A 1218 -31.04 -38.04 -0.16
CA MET A 1218 -30.24 -38.51 -1.29
C MET A 1218 -31.16 -38.91 -2.46
N ASP A 1219 -31.97 -37.98 -2.97
CA ASP A 1219 -33.09 -38.27 -3.90
C ASP A 1219 -32.76 -38.14 -5.39
N LYS A 1220 -31.49 -38.34 -5.78
CA LYS A 1220 -31.10 -38.24 -7.18
C LYS A 1220 -31.62 -39.44 -7.99
N MET A 1221 -32.78 -39.26 -8.62
CA MET A 1221 -33.22 -40.12 -9.72
C MET A 1221 -32.26 -39.99 -10.90
N GLY A 1222 -31.83 -41.13 -11.44
CA GLY A 1222 -31.03 -41.20 -12.65
C GLY A 1222 -31.81 -40.72 -13.88
N SER A 1223 -31.08 -40.29 -14.91
CA SER A 1223 -31.67 -39.63 -16.09
C SER A 1223 -30.67 -39.49 -17.23
N SER A 1224 -29.64 -40.34 -17.31
CA SER A 1224 -28.61 -40.30 -18.34
C SER A 1224 -28.64 -41.56 -19.19
N GLU A 1225 -29.37 -41.48 -20.29
CA GLU A 1225 -29.45 -42.52 -21.32
C GLU A 1225 -28.05 -43.03 -21.72
N LYS A 1226 -27.09 -42.12 -21.91
CA LYS A 1226 -25.69 -42.46 -22.25
C LYS A 1226 -24.94 -43.24 -21.18
N ALA A 1227 -25.26 -43.03 -19.90
CA ALA A 1227 -24.68 -43.78 -18.78
C ALA A 1227 -25.53 -45.01 -18.41
N SER A 1228 -26.67 -45.22 -19.07
CA SER A 1228 -27.67 -46.25 -18.75
C SER A 1228 -28.12 -46.19 -17.28
N ASN A 1229 -28.35 -44.98 -16.76
CA ASN A 1229 -28.81 -44.76 -15.38
C ASN A 1229 -29.93 -43.73 -15.24
#